data_AF-A0A2S5KRR9-F1
#
_entry.id   AF-A0A2S5KRR9-F1
#
_cell.length_a   1.000
_cell.length_b   1.000
_cell.length_c   1.000
_cell.angle_alpha   90.00
_cell.angle_beta   90.00
_cell.angle_gamma   90.00
#
_symmetry.space_group_name_H-M   'P 1'
#
loop_
_entity.id
_entity.type
_entity.pdbx_description
1 polymer ?
#
loop_
_entity_poly.entity_id
_entity_poly.type
_entity_poly.pdbx_seq_one_letter_code
_entity_poly.pdbx_strand_id
1 'polypeptide(L)'
;MPHSCFHCGQPLPADTTWFVTVGDEPKPMCCPGCQAVCQTIMDTGLGDYYQHRLQGDLPADLAPQSLTSELSDELQLFDQQALQQDFVEDTGQGHKRAVFIVEGITCAACIWLLEHSLRKIPGVKQATVNLTTHRATLEWHPDQVLISHLLGTFYRLGYKAYPYQPDAEEARNIKESRSALFRLGVAGIGMMQVMMYAVALYAGALQGMETKQAQYLRLISLIITTPIVFYSAQPFFIAAWRDLRSRHLTMDLPVSLAIGIAYLASLWSTFAGGGAVYFDSITMFTFLLLLGRFVEMRARHRMGKSGNQLSSILPTSAVRLSSEGEQRVAARDLLAGDRILVKPGQLIPADGMVESGHSTVDEAIITGESVAIAKAPGSQVLGGAMNVTSPLTIRVQKVAQSTRASAIAFLLERAFADKPRTAIIADRVASRFVLAVLIVSALVATVWSVIDPADAFWVTLSVLVITCPCALSLATPTALTAATTALRQRGFLITRGHVLESLASITHVVFDKTGTLTEGKLVLHTTQPLTTMSAADCRVIVAALEQGSEHPIAHAFKPYQEKSADNLQNHVAQGVEGSIAGTVYRFGKADFAADKLATTPAPPSGHGQWLLLCDESQPLAWFQLTDALRPEAHDVVSQLLQRGIHVSLLSGDQPAPVAAVAAQLNISNWFAGVSPEQKLEKITALQAAGEQVLMVGDGINDVLVLAQAQTSVAMNQATDLAKTSADSMLLRADLRLLLQAMEVARQTRRIIWQNIGWAIGYNLLALPLAASGMIPPYLAAVGMASSSLIVVCNAMRLGRDKRLTTPNSPSLSTQPA
;
A
#
# COMPACT_ATOMS: atom_id res chain seq x y z
N MET A 1 -20.86 41.56 -40.75
CA MET A 1 -19.84 40.90 -41.59
C MET A 1 -18.70 40.48 -40.68
N PRO A 2 -18.01 39.34 -40.91
CA PRO A 2 -17.05 38.83 -39.94
C PRO A 2 -15.95 39.87 -39.71
N HIS A 3 -15.86 40.39 -38.49
CA HIS A 3 -14.93 41.47 -38.10
C HIS A 3 -13.47 40.98 -37.93
N SER A 4 -13.17 39.78 -38.42
CA SER A 4 -11.91 39.07 -38.17
C SER A 4 -11.37 38.44 -39.46
N CYS A 5 -10.04 38.46 -39.59
CA CYS A 5 -9.28 37.77 -40.61
C CYS A 5 -9.60 36.28 -40.61
N PHE A 6 -9.90 35.73 -41.79
CA PHE A 6 -10.23 34.32 -41.93
C PHE A 6 -9.06 33.39 -41.57
N HIS A 7 -7.82 33.80 -41.85
CA HIS A 7 -6.64 32.97 -41.61
C HIS A 7 -6.14 33.00 -40.15
N CYS A 8 -6.07 34.17 -39.51
CA CYS A 8 -5.46 34.31 -38.18
C CYS A 8 -6.42 34.74 -37.06
N GLY A 9 -7.67 35.08 -37.38
CA GLY A 9 -8.67 35.51 -36.39
C GLY A 9 -8.51 36.93 -35.84
N GLN A 10 -7.43 37.65 -36.22
CA GLN A 10 -7.20 39.05 -35.82
C GLN A 10 -8.25 40.01 -36.43
N PRO A 11 -8.52 41.17 -35.81
CA PRO A 11 -9.44 42.18 -36.37
C PRO A 11 -9.01 42.62 -37.78
N LEU A 12 -9.98 42.79 -38.68
CA LEU A 12 -9.70 43.36 -40.00
C LEU A 12 -9.42 44.86 -39.89
N PRO A 13 -8.35 45.38 -40.53
CA PRO A 13 -8.22 46.81 -40.78
C PRO A 13 -9.45 47.33 -41.53
N ALA A 14 -9.86 48.57 -41.22
CA ALA A 14 -11.07 49.18 -41.79
C ALA A 14 -11.11 49.17 -43.33
N ASP A 15 -9.94 49.18 -43.98
CA ASP A 15 -9.76 49.26 -45.43
C ASP A 15 -9.11 47.99 -46.02
N THR A 16 -9.45 46.79 -45.52
CA THR A 16 -8.86 45.54 -46.03
C THR A 16 -9.15 45.34 -47.53
N THR A 17 -8.09 45.17 -48.33
CA THR A 17 -8.17 44.82 -49.76
C THR A 17 -7.73 43.39 -50.07
N TRP A 18 -7.38 42.61 -49.05
CA TRP A 18 -6.80 41.27 -49.20
C TRP A 18 -7.85 40.18 -49.04
N PHE A 19 -8.02 39.35 -50.07
CA PHE A 19 -9.01 38.27 -50.09
C PHE A 19 -8.39 37.00 -50.69
N VAL A 20 -8.85 35.85 -50.20
CA VAL A 20 -8.59 34.53 -50.79
C VAL A 20 -9.93 33.80 -50.93
N THR A 21 -10.15 33.17 -52.08
CA THR A 21 -11.35 32.36 -52.31
C THR A 21 -11.17 30.99 -51.66
N VAL A 22 -12.04 30.66 -50.70
CA VAL A 22 -12.04 29.36 -50.00
C VAL A 22 -13.38 28.69 -50.26
N GLY A 23 -13.38 27.62 -51.05
CA GLY A 23 -14.61 27.12 -51.68
C GLY A 23 -15.09 28.09 -52.77
N ASP A 24 -16.36 28.50 -52.72
CA ASP A 24 -16.95 29.48 -53.66
C ASP A 24 -17.09 30.89 -53.06
N GLU A 25 -16.61 31.12 -51.83
CA GLU A 25 -16.76 32.40 -51.14
C GLU A 25 -15.41 33.14 -50.94
N PRO A 26 -15.34 34.45 -51.28
CA PRO A 26 -14.16 35.26 -50.96
C PRO A 26 -14.10 35.55 -49.45
N LYS A 27 -12.97 35.22 -48.82
CA LYS A 27 -12.74 35.43 -47.39
C LYS A 27 -11.73 36.56 -47.14
N PRO A 28 -12.02 37.53 -46.26
CA PRO A 28 -11.14 38.68 -45.99
C PRO A 28 -9.93 38.30 -45.13
N MET A 29 -8.80 38.94 -45.40
CA MET A 29 -7.53 38.79 -44.67
C MET A 29 -7.08 40.11 -44.04
N CYS A 30 -6.35 40.09 -42.93
CA CYS A 30 -5.86 41.30 -42.25
C CYS A 30 -4.54 41.85 -42.80
N CYS A 31 -3.80 41.08 -43.60
CA CYS A 31 -2.51 41.50 -44.17
C CYS A 31 -2.14 40.62 -45.39
N PRO A 32 -1.21 41.05 -46.25
CA PRO A 32 -0.77 40.27 -47.41
C PRO A 32 -0.07 38.95 -47.03
N GLY A 33 0.53 38.88 -45.84
CA GLY A 33 1.09 37.63 -45.31
C GLY A 33 0.01 36.57 -45.07
N CYS A 34 -1.12 36.95 -44.47
CA CYS A 34 -2.26 36.05 -44.28
C CYS A 34 -2.89 35.62 -45.61
N GLN A 35 -2.92 36.52 -46.60
CA GLN A 35 -3.36 36.18 -47.96
C GLN A 35 -2.42 35.16 -48.61
N ALA A 36 -1.11 35.39 -48.58
CA ALA A 36 -0.14 34.49 -49.18
C ALA A 36 -0.16 33.09 -48.55
N VAL A 37 -0.23 33.01 -47.22
CA VAL A 37 -0.28 31.72 -46.53
C VAL A 37 -1.60 31.00 -46.80
N CYS A 38 -2.73 31.70 -46.73
CA CYS A 38 -4.04 31.10 -47.01
C CYS A 38 -4.13 30.63 -48.46
N GLN A 39 -3.67 31.43 -49.43
CA GLN A 39 -3.62 31.06 -50.84
C GLN A 39 -2.73 29.83 -51.05
N THR A 40 -1.53 29.80 -50.44
CA THR A 40 -0.61 28.65 -50.55
C THR A 40 -1.23 27.35 -50.02
N ILE A 41 -1.96 27.42 -48.91
CA ILE A 41 -2.65 26.25 -48.33
C ILE A 41 -3.76 25.76 -49.26
N MET A 42 -4.49 26.67 -49.91
CA MET A 42 -5.52 26.31 -50.89
C MET A 42 -4.92 25.72 -52.16
N ASP A 43 -3.86 26.34 -52.70
CA ASP A 43 -3.19 25.91 -53.93
C ASP A 43 -2.49 24.55 -53.78
N THR A 44 -2.12 24.18 -52.55
CA THR A 44 -1.50 22.87 -52.24
C THR A 44 -2.53 21.76 -51.96
N GLY A 45 -3.82 22.04 -52.08
CA GLY A 45 -4.88 21.05 -51.86
C GLY A 45 -5.14 20.70 -50.39
N LEU A 46 -4.61 21.48 -49.44
CA LEU A 46 -4.79 21.30 -47.99
C LEU A 46 -5.97 22.10 -47.43
N GLY A 47 -6.99 22.36 -48.26
CA GLY A 47 -8.15 23.20 -47.92
C GLY A 47 -9.00 22.67 -46.76
N ASP A 48 -8.97 21.35 -46.52
CA ASP A 48 -9.66 20.69 -45.41
C ASP A 48 -9.22 21.22 -44.03
N TYR A 49 -8.01 21.78 -43.93
CA TYR A 49 -7.52 22.49 -42.76
C TYR A 49 -8.52 23.55 -42.24
N TYR A 50 -9.17 24.29 -43.14
CA TYR A 50 -10.15 25.31 -42.76
C TYR A 50 -11.54 24.75 -42.45
N GLN A 51 -11.90 23.60 -43.03
CA GLN A 51 -13.15 22.91 -42.69
C GLN A 51 -13.12 22.38 -41.25
N HIS A 52 -11.99 21.80 -40.83
CA HIS A 52 -11.79 21.38 -39.45
C HIS A 52 -11.75 22.56 -38.46
N ARG A 53 -11.20 23.71 -38.88
CA ARG A 53 -11.14 24.92 -38.03
C ARG A 53 -12.50 25.59 -37.83
N LEU A 54 -13.38 25.58 -38.83
CA LEU A 54 -14.72 26.17 -38.76
C LEU A 54 -15.70 25.35 -37.91
N GLN A 55 -15.39 24.08 -37.63
CA GLN A 55 -16.19 23.20 -36.75
C GLN A 55 -15.96 23.43 -35.25
N GLY A 56 -15.18 24.46 -34.89
CA GLY A 56 -15.27 25.07 -33.56
C GLY A 56 -14.13 24.73 -32.62
N ASP A 57 -12.92 25.20 -32.94
CA ASP A 57 -11.94 25.53 -31.91
C ASP A 57 -11.02 26.67 -32.40
N LEU A 58 -11.11 27.82 -31.73
CA LEU A 58 -10.16 28.94 -31.82
C LEU A 58 -9.51 29.16 -30.44
N PRO A 59 -8.26 29.63 -30.39
CA PRO A 59 -7.21 29.21 -29.45
C PRO A 59 -7.16 30.11 -28.20
N ALA A 60 -6.82 29.61 -27.01
CA ALA A 60 -5.50 29.16 -26.54
C ALA A 60 -4.49 30.30 -26.31
N ASP A 61 -4.79 31.22 -25.38
CA ASP A 61 -3.76 32.07 -24.77
C ASP A 61 -3.95 32.08 -23.24
N LEU A 62 -2.91 31.64 -22.53
CA LEU A 62 -2.72 31.60 -21.06
C LEU A 62 -3.24 30.37 -20.28
N ALA A 63 -3.09 29.16 -20.82
CA ALA A 63 -3.22 27.91 -20.04
C ALA A 63 -1.94 27.04 -20.14
N PRO A 64 -1.56 26.33 -19.07
CA PRO A 64 -0.25 25.68 -18.95
C PRO A 64 -0.12 24.53 -19.95
N GLN A 65 0.79 24.65 -20.93
CA GLN A 65 1.12 23.65 -21.96
C GLN A 65 -0.05 22.70 -22.26
N SER A 66 -0.94 23.14 -23.15
CA SER A 66 -1.96 22.25 -23.73
C SER A 66 -1.29 20.95 -24.13
N LEU A 67 -1.84 19.83 -23.65
CA LEU A 67 -1.50 18.50 -24.14
C LEU A 67 -1.51 18.56 -25.67
N THR A 68 -0.55 17.92 -26.34
CA THR A 68 -0.61 17.80 -27.80
C THR A 68 -1.96 17.19 -28.18
N SER A 69 -2.57 17.64 -29.28
CA SER A 69 -3.89 17.13 -29.71
C SER A 69 -3.90 15.61 -29.75
N GLU A 70 -2.85 15.00 -30.31
CA GLU A 70 -2.63 13.54 -30.33
C GLU A 70 -2.69 12.88 -28.95
N LEU A 71 -2.03 13.48 -27.93
CA LEU A 71 -2.04 12.93 -26.57
C LEU A 71 -3.40 13.13 -25.90
N SER A 72 -4.10 14.23 -26.20
CA SER A 72 -5.46 14.46 -25.72
C SER A 72 -6.42 13.41 -26.28
N ASP A 73 -6.31 13.11 -27.58
CA ASP A 73 -7.12 12.10 -28.27
C ASP A 73 -6.84 10.69 -27.72
N GLU A 74 -5.57 10.35 -27.49
CA GLU A 74 -5.20 9.10 -26.81
C GLU A 74 -5.79 9.00 -25.40
N LEU A 75 -5.79 10.10 -24.63
CA LEU A 75 -6.33 10.12 -23.27
C LEU A 75 -7.86 9.95 -23.24
N GLN A 76 -8.58 10.45 -24.25
CA GLN A 76 -10.03 10.26 -24.37
C GLN A 76 -10.43 8.80 -24.61
N LEU A 77 -9.56 7.97 -25.18
CA LEU A 77 -9.83 6.53 -25.33
C LEU A 77 -10.07 5.84 -23.97
N PHE A 78 -9.45 6.34 -22.89
CA PHE A 78 -9.68 5.81 -21.55
C PHE A 78 -11.08 6.11 -21.00
N ASP A 79 -11.83 7.03 -21.60
CA ASP A 79 -13.22 7.29 -21.24
C ASP A 79 -14.18 6.19 -21.74
N GLN A 80 -13.72 5.32 -22.66
CA GLN A 80 -14.52 4.22 -23.20
C GLN A 80 -14.76 3.12 -22.16
N GLN A 81 -16.01 2.68 -22.04
CA GLN A 81 -16.42 1.69 -21.04
C GLN A 81 -15.73 0.33 -21.20
N ALA A 82 -15.47 -0.11 -22.43
CA ALA A 82 -14.78 -1.38 -22.69
C ALA A 82 -13.34 -1.38 -22.14
N LEU A 83 -12.65 -0.24 -22.19
CA LEU A 83 -11.29 -0.10 -21.68
C LEU A 83 -11.28 0.04 -20.16
N GLN A 84 -12.26 0.76 -19.61
CA GLN A 84 -12.39 0.95 -18.16
C GLN A 84 -12.66 -0.36 -17.41
N GLN A 85 -13.35 -1.33 -18.00
CA GLN A 85 -13.62 -2.62 -17.36
C GLN A 85 -12.36 -3.37 -16.91
N ASP A 86 -11.22 -3.11 -17.56
CA ASP A 86 -9.96 -3.78 -17.23
C ASP A 86 -9.27 -3.23 -15.96
N PHE A 87 -9.55 -1.98 -15.56
CA PHE A 87 -8.76 -1.31 -14.52
C PHE A 87 -9.53 -0.32 -13.63
N VAL A 88 -10.82 -0.12 -13.89
CA VAL A 88 -11.71 0.76 -13.12
C VAL A 88 -12.74 -0.09 -12.37
N GLU A 89 -12.82 0.11 -11.06
CA GLU A 89 -13.71 -0.57 -10.13
C GLU A 89 -14.87 0.35 -9.74
N ASP A 90 -16.06 -0.23 -9.53
CA ASP A 90 -17.18 0.47 -8.92
C ASP A 90 -17.16 0.26 -7.39
N THR A 91 -17.22 1.35 -6.63
CA THR A 91 -17.17 1.29 -5.16
C THR A 91 -18.56 1.16 -4.52
N GLY A 92 -19.63 1.08 -5.31
CA GLY A 92 -21.00 0.83 -4.84
C GLY A 92 -21.73 2.07 -4.27
N GLN A 93 -21.11 3.24 -4.31
CA GLN A 93 -21.68 4.53 -3.85
C GLN A 93 -21.66 5.61 -4.94
N GLY A 94 -21.80 5.23 -6.21
CA GLY A 94 -21.70 6.15 -7.35
C GLY A 94 -20.29 6.68 -7.62
N HIS A 95 -19.27 6.13 -6.95
CA HIS A 95 -17.87 6.48 -7.19
C HIS A 95 -17.15 5.33 -7.88
N LYS A 96 -16.31 5.67 -8.85
CA LYS A 96 -15.38 4.76 -9.49
C LYS A 96 -13.99 4.91 -8.89
N ARG A 97 -13.21 3.84 -8.94
CA ARG A 97 -11.83 3.80 -8.44
C ARG A 97 -10.91 3.16 -9.46
N ALA A 98 -9.68 3.65 -9.56
CA ALA A 98 -8.64 3.04 -10.38
C ALA A 98 -7.26 3.29 -9.79
N VAL A 99 -6.33 2.39 -10.14
CA VAL A 99 -4.92 2.50 -9.76
C VAL A 99 -4.09 2.74 -11.01
N PHE A 100 -3.20 3.72 -10.92
CA PHE A 100 -2.32 4.14 -12.00
C PHE A 100 -0.87 4.06 -11.56
N ILE A 101 0.03 3.76 -12.48
CA ILE A 101 1.48 3.93 -12.27
C ILE A 101 1.89 5.28 -12.83
N VAL A 102 2.60 6.07 -12.02
CA VAL A 102 3.01 7.43 -12.32
C VAL A 102 4.54 7.52 -12.47
N GLU A 103 5.01 7.91 -13.65
CA GLU A 103 6.43 8.10 -13.94
C GLU A 103 6.95 9.46 -13.52
N GLY A 104 8.23 9.50 -13.17
CA GLY A 104 8.95 10.73 -12.86
C GLY A 104 8.83 11.18 -11.40
N ILE A 105 8.21 10.38 -10.53
CA ILE A 105 8.19 10.66 -9.09
C ILE A 105 9.57 10.37 -8.51
N THR A 106 10.28 11.42 -8.10
CA THR A 106 11.64 11.33 -7.56
C THR A 106 11.71 11.60 -6.06
N CYS A 107 10.69 12.23 -5.49
CA CYS A 107 10.71 12.66 -4.09
C CYS A 107 9.29 12.80 -3.54
N ALA A 108 9.19 12.95 -2.22
CA ALA A 108 7.91 13.04 -1.54
C ALA A 108 7.13 14.34 -1.85
N ALA A 109 7.84 15.40 -2.25
CA ALA A 109 7.25 16.63 -2.79
C ALA A 109 6.41 16.41 -4.05
N CYS A 110 6.88 15.56 -4.98
CA CYS A 110 6.15 15.21 -6.19
C CYS A 110 4.77 14.65 -5.85
N ILE A 111 4.71 13.82 -4.81
CA ILE A 111 3.46 13.22 -4.34
C ILE A 111 2.52 14.28 -3.80
N TRP A 112 3.02 15.14 -2.91
CA TRP A 112 2.19 16.18 -2.32
C TRP A 112 1.57 17.07 -3.40
N LEU A 113 2.35 17.45 -4.42
CA LEU A 113 1.88 18.24 -5.55
C LEU A 113 0.76 17.51 -6.33
N LEU A 114 0.97 16.24 -6.66
CA LEU A 114 0.01 15.41 -7.39
C LEU A 114 -1.29 15.25 -6.61
N GLU A 115 -1.21 14.81 -5.35
CA GLU A 115 -2.37 14.62 -4.47
C GLU A 115 -3.14 15.92 -4.26
N HIS A 116 -2.43 17.03 -3.98
CA HIS A 116 -3.06 18.32 -3.72
C HIS A 116 -3.72 18.90 -4.98
N SER A 117 -3.12 18.71 -6.15
CA SER A 117 -3.69 19.20 -7.41
C SER A 117 -4.91 18.38 -7.84
N LEU A 118 -4.86 17.05 -7.71
CA LEU A 118 -5.97 16.16 -8.07
C LEU A 118 -7.16 16.32 -7.11
N ARG A 119 -6.93 16.48 -5.80
CA ARG A 119 -8.01 16.70 -4.81
C ARG A 119 -8.75 18.03 -4.98
N LYS A 120 -8.20 18.98 -5.72
CA LYS A 120 -8.89 20.26 -6.04
C LYS A 120 -9.92 20.10 -7.16
N ILE A 121 -9.87 19.02 -7.93
CA ILE A 121 -10.78 18.79 -9.04
C ILE A 121 -12.15 18.37 -8.48
N PRO A 122 -13.24 19.08 -8.79
CA PRO A 122 -14.59 18.66 -8.41
C PRO A 122 -14.88 17.24 -8.88
N GLY A 123 -15.49 16.43 -8.03
CA GLY A 123 -15.75 15.01 -8.31
C GLY A 123 -14.67 14.05 -7.85
N VAL A 124 -13.46 14.51 -7.50
CA VAL A 124 -12.43 13.64 -6.91
C VAL A 124 -12.64 13.54 -5.40
N LYS A 125 -12.97 12.33 -4.92
CA LYS A 125 -13.13 12.05 -3.49
C LYS A 125 -11.80 11.74 -2.82
N GLN A 126 -10.94 10.96 -3.48
CA GLN A 126 -9.64 10.58 -2.96
C GLN A 126 -8.59 10.56 -4.07
N ALA A 127 -7.41 11.11 -3.79
CA ALA A 127 -6.21 10.93 -4.59
C ALA A 127 -5.02 10.72 -3.65
N THR A 128 -4.36 9.58 -3.79
CA THR A 128 -3.22 9.16 -2.97
C THR A 128 -2.13 8.59 -3.86
N VAL A 129 -0.88 8.99 -3.66
CA VAL A 129 0.26 8.53 -4.47
C VAL A 129 1.36 7.97 -3.57
N ASN A 130 1.85 6.78 -3.89
CA ASN A 130 2.89 6.10 -3.14
C ASN A 130 4.28 6.31 -3.76
N LEU A 131 5.28 6.70 -2.96
CA LEU A 131 6.65 6.98 -3.40
C LEU A 131 7.45 5.72 -3.75
N THR A 132 7.17 4.65 -3.04
CA THR A 132 7.90 3.38 -3.15
C THR A 132 7.43 2.59 -4.36
N THR A 133 6.12 2.52 -4.60
CA THR A 133 5.50 1.75 -5.69
C THR A 133 5.16 2.59 -6.91
N HIS A 134 5.29 3.93 -6.83
CA HIS A 134 4.89 4.87 -7.88
C HIS A 134 3.42 4.73 -8.30
N ARG A 135 2.58 4.16 -7.44
CA ARG A 135 1.13 3.98 -7.69
C ARG A 135 0.34 5.18 -7.21
N ALA A 136 -0.58 5.66 -8.03
CA ALA A 136 -1.62 6.61 -7.68
C ALA A 136 -2.98 5.90 -7.66
N THR A 137 -3.65 5.94 -6.51
CA THR A 137 -5.03 5.47 -6.37
C THR A 137 -5.95 6.68 -6.43
N LEU A 138 -6.90 6.65 -7.36
CA LEU A 138 -7.91 7.69 -7.54
C LEU A 138 -9.30 7.13 -7.28
N GLU A 139 -10.11 7.86 -6.54
CA GLU A 139 -11.54 7.62 -6.37
C GLU A 139 -12.29 8.89 -6.76
N TRP A 140 -13.19 8.78 -7.74
CA TRP A 140 -13.89 9.91 -8.32
C TRP A 140 -15.33 9.57 -8.70
N HIS A 141 -16.15 10.59 -8.85
CA HIS A 141 -17.51 10.48 -9.36
C HIS A 141 -17.48 10.59 -10.90
N PRO A 142 -17.87 9.55 -11.65
CA PRO A 142 -17.73 9.54 -13.12
C PRO A 142 -18.59 10.61 -13.80
N ASP A 143 -19.73 10.98 -13.21
CA ASP A 143 -20.62 12.00 -13.77
C ASP A 143 -20.09 13.44 -13.60
N GLN A 144 -19.10 13.65 -12.71
CA GLN A 144 -18.52 14.98 -12.46
C GLN A 144 -17.17 15.18 -13.16
N VAL A 145 -16.39 14.11 -13.30
CA VAL A 145 -15.07 14.18 -13.94
C VAL A 145 -14.75 12.90 -14.70
N LEU A 146 -14.30 13.08 -15.95
CA LEU A 146 -13.83 12.01 -16.81
C LEU A 146 -12.40 11.59 -16.46
N ILE A 147 -12.06 10.34 -16.74
CA ILE A 147 -10.74 9.76 -16.39
C ILE A 147 -9.63 10.37 -17.25
N SER A 148 -9.94 10.71 -18.51
CA SER A 148 -9.05 11.47 -19.41
C SER A 148 -8.61 12.80 -18.80
N HIS A 149 -9.51 13.52 -18.14
CA HIS A 149 -9.20 14.79 -17.48
C HIS A 149 -8.29 14.61 -16.26
N LEU A 150 -8.47 13.53 -15.50
CA LEU A 150 -7.60 13.17 -14.38
C LEU A 150 -6.19 12.83 -14.89
N LEU A 151 -6.08 11.99 -15.91
CA LEU A 151 -4.81 11.64 -16.55
C LEU A 151 -4.12 12.88 -17.14
N GLY A 152 -4.85 13.72 -17.86
CA GLY A 152 -4.34 14.97 -18.41
C GLY A 152 -3.77 15.91 -17.34
N THR A 153 -4.28 15.85 -16.11
CA THR A 153 -3.71 16.61 -14.98
C THR A 153 -2.32 16.11 -14.57
N PHE A 154 -2.05 14.81 -14.58
CA PHE A 154 -0.68 14.30 -14.37
C PHE A 154 0.28 14.85 -15.41
N TYR A 155 -0.11 14.78 -16.69
CA TYR A 155 0.73 15.25 -17.81
C TYR A 155 0.99 16.75 -17.76
N ARG A 156 -0.02 17.57 -17.43
CA ARG A 156 0.15 19.04 -17.23
C ARG A 156 1.12 19.36 -16.09
N LEU A 157 1.18 18.52 -15.07
CA LEU A 157 2.15 18.63 -13.95
C LEU A 157 3.53 18.05 -14.29
N GLY A 158 3.71 17.47 -15.49
CA GLY A 158 4.96 16.89 -15.96
C GLY A 158 5.18 15.44 -15.55
N TYR A 159 4.12 14.69 -15.23
CA TYR A 159 4.14 13.27 -14.89
C TYR A 159 3.39 12.45 -15.94
N LYS A 160 3.85 11.24 -16.21
CA LYS A 160 3.13 10.31 -17.09
C LYS A 160 2.36 9.31 -16.23
N ALA A 161 1.08 9.11 -16.48
CA ALA A 161 0.24 8.18 -15.72
C ALA A 161 -0.40 7.16 -16.65
N TYR A 162 -0.39 5.90 -16.25
CA TYR A 162 -0.94 4.77 -17.02
C TYR A 162 -1.70 3.84 -16.09
N PRO A 163 -2.76 3.14 -16.54
CA PRO A 163 -3.41 2.11 -15.73
C PRO A 163 -2.42 1.07 -15.19
N TYR A 164 -2.62 0.65 -13.95
CA TYR A 164 -1.78 -0.35 -13.33
C TYR A 164 -2.03 -1.73 -13.97
N GLN A 165 -0.96 -2.32 -14.49
CA GLN A 165 -0.92 -3.72 -14.93
C GLN A 165 0.33 -4.37 -14.33
N PRO A 166 0.21 -5.53 -13.64
CA PRO A 166 1.33 -6.16 -12.91
C PRO A 166 2.55 -6.47 -13.80
N ASP A 167 2.32 -7.07 -14.96
CA ASP A 167 3.39 -7.49 -15.89
C ASP A 167 4.12 -6.29 -16.52
N ALA A 168 3.36 -5.23 -16.84
CA ALA A 168 3.92 -3.99 -17.37
C ALA A 168 4.75 -3.25 -16.32
N GLU A 169 4.38 -3.32 -15.03
CA GLU A 169 5.17 -2.71 -13.96
C GLU A 169 6.53 -3.40 -13.78
N GLU A 170 6.59 -4.73 -13.79
CA GLU A 170 7.87 -5.43 -13.66
C GLU A 170 8.81 -5.12 -14.83
N ALA A 171 8.30 -5.11 -16.06
CA ALA A 171 9.06 -4.71 -17.24
C ALA A 171 9.60 -3.27 -17.13
N ARG A 172 8.81 -2.34 -16.56
CA ARG A 172 9.21 -0.94 -16.35
C ARG A 172 10.26 -0.79 -15.25
N ASN A 173 10.10 -1.48 -14.11
CA ASN A 173 11.09 -1.52 -13.04
C ASN A 173 12.45 -2.03 -13.56
N ILE A 174 12.43 -3.04 -14.45
CA ILE A 174 13.64 -3.55 -15.13
C ILE A 174 14.23 -2.46 -16.05
N LYS A 175 13.41 -1.77 -16.85
CA LYS A 175 13.85 -0.70 -17.76
C LYS A 175 14.45 0.49 -17.00
N GLU A 176 13.82 0.94 -15.92
CA GLU A 176 14.31 2.01 -15.04
C GLU A 176 15.66 1.60 -14.42
N SER A 177 15.74 0.41 -13.83
CA SER A 177 16.97 -0.12 -13.24
C SER A 177 18.11 -0.19 -14.25
N ARG A 178 17.82 -0.62 -15.49
CA ARG A 178 18.79 -0.67 -16.58
C ARG A 178 19.26 0.73 -17.00
N SER A 179 18.34 1.68 -17.14
CA SER A 179 18.67 3.08 -17.47
C SER A 179 19.53 3.74 -16.37
N ALA A 180 19.17 3.52 -15.11
CA ALA A 180 19.93 4.01 -13.96
C ALA A 180 21.35 3.42 -13.94
N LEU A 181 21.49 2.12 -14.23
CA LEU A 181 22.80 1.45 -14.31
C LEU A 181 23.67 2.02 -15.45
N PHE A 182 23.10 2.29 -16.62
CA PHE A 182 23.84 2.92 -17.72
C PHE A 182 24.28 4.34 -17.38
N ARG A 183 23.40 5.18 -16.81
CA ARG A 183 23.74 6.54 -16.37
C ARG A 183 24.84 6.53 -15.29
N LEU A 184 24.76 5.59 -14.35
CA LEU A 184 25.77 5.36 -13.32
C LEU A 184 27.10 4.90 -13.93
N GLY A 185 27.08 4.00 -14.91
CA GLY A 185 28.26 3.53 -15.63
C GLY A 185 28.96 4.66 -16.39
N VAL A 186 28.21 5.47 -17.13
CA VAL A 186 28.74 6.65 -17.84
C VAL A 186 29.35 7.65 -16.86
N ALA A 187 28.65 7.96 -15.76
CA ALA A 187 29.15 8.85 -14.73
C ALA A 187 30.41 8.32 -14.04
N GLY A 188 30.45 7.02 -13.73
CA GLY A 188 31.58 6.38 -13.05
C GLY A 188 32.84 6.30 -13.92
N ILE A 189 32.70 5.82 -15.17
CA ILE A 189 33.81 5.80 -16.13
C ILE A 189 34.32 7.22 -16.38
N GLY A 190 33.41 8.15 -16.63
CA GLY A 190 33.75 9.53 -16.90
C GLY A 190 34.43 10.24 -15.71
N MET A 191 33.95 10.00 -14.49
CA MET A 191 34.60 10.47 -13.26
C MET A 191 36.03 9.91 -13.14
N MET A 192 36.24 8.61 -13.35
CA MET A 192 37.58 8.02 -13.27
C MET A 192 38.55 8.67 -14.25
N GLN A 193 38.11 8.90 -15.49
CA GLN A 193 38.94 9.54 -16.51
C GLN A 193 39.24 11.01 -16.17
N VAL A 194 38.22 11.79 -15.79
CA VAL A 194 38.41 13.21 -15.42
C VAL A 194 39.29 13.35 -14.18
N MET A 195 39.15 12.46 -13.19
CA MET A 195 39.99 12.46 -12.00
C MET A 195 41.46 12.18 -12.36
N MET A 196 41.73 11.26 -13.29
CA MET A 196 43.09 11.00 -13.77
C MET A 196 43.74 12.26 -14.36
N TYR A 197 43.00 13.04 -15.15
CA TYR A 197 43.50 14.30 -15.71
C TYR A 197 43.57 15.43 -14.67
N ALA A 198 42.63 15.47 -13.73
CA ALA A 198 42.62 16.46 -12.66
C ALA A 198 43.84 16.28 -11.73
N VAL A 199 44.20 15.05 -11.37
CA VAL A 199 45.43 14.77 -10.60
C VAL A 199 46.67 15.27 -11.33
N ALA A 200 46.75 15.06 -12.65
CA ALA A 200 47.84 15.61 -13.46
C ALA A 200 47.85 17.15 -13.47
N LEU A 201 46.68 17.79 -13.53
CA LEU A 201 46.54 19.25 -13.44
C LEU A 201 46.96 19.80 -12.06
N TYR A 202 46.57 19.16 -10.96
CA TYR A 202 46.97 19.54 -9.60
C TYR A 202 48.47 19.33 -9.36
N ALA A 203 49.02 18.20 -9.80
CA ALA A 203 50.46 17.93 -9.74
C ALA A 203 51.25 18.93 -10.58
N GLY A 204 50.77 19.25 -11.77
CA GLY A 204 51.34 20.26 -12.65
C GLY A 204 51.30 21.68 -12.08
N ALA A 205 50.26 22.02 -11.32
CA ALA A 205 50.18 23.30 -10.61
C ALA A 205 51.24 23.42 -9.50
N LEU A 206 51.66 22.31 -8.88
CA LEU A 206 52.67 22.27 -7.83
C LEU A 206 54.11 22.13 -8.36
N GLN A 207 54.32 21.33 -9.41
CA GLN A 207 55.64 20.98 -9.95
C GLN A 207 56.04 21.82 -11.19
N GLY A 208 55.13 22.67 -11.68
CA GLY A 208 55.31 23.45 -12.91
C GLY A 208 54.86 22.68 -14.14
N MET A 209 53.90 23.24 -14.89
CA MET A 209 53.35 22.66 -16.12
C MET A 209 53.25 23.74 -17.20
N GLU A 210 53.59 23.39 -18.44
CA GLU A 210 53.44 24.30 -19.56
C GLU A 210 51.95 24.65 -19.77
N THR A 211 51.64 25.93 -19.98
CA THR A 211 50.25 26.43 -20.08
C THR A 211 49.44 25.74 -21.17
N LYS A 212 50.07 25.37 -22.29
CA LYS A 212 49.45 24.60 -23.38
C LYS A 212 49.04 23.19 -22.96
N GLN A 213 49.85 22.52 -22.14
CA GLN A 213 49.56 21.17 -21.65
C GLN A 213 48.39 21.21 -20.64
N ALA A 214 48.38 22.22 -19.76
CA ALA A 214 47.27 22.45 -18.84
C ALA A 214 45.95 22.74 -19.59
N GLN A 215 45.98 23.58 -20.63
CA GLN A 215 44.80 23.84 -21.47
C GLN A 215 44.31 22.58 -22.20
N TYR A 216 45.21 21.75 -22.72
CA TYR A 216 44.86 20.49 -23.37
C TYR A 216 44.14 19.52 -22.40
N LEU A 217 44.67 19.36 -21.19
CA LEU A 217 44.04 18.52 -20.16
C LEU A 217 42.68 19.07 -19.70
N ARG A 218 42.51 20.41 -19.62
CA ARG A 218 41.22 21.06 -19.33
C ARG A 218 40.20 20.78 -20.44
N LEU A 219 40.61 20.86 -21.71
CA LEU A 219 39.73 20.60 -22.85
C LEU A 219 39.25 19.13 -22.90
N ILE A 220 40.15 18.18 -22.65
CA ILE A 220 39.77 16.76 -22.55
C ILE A 220 38.79 16.56 -21.39
N SER A 221 39.07 17.15 -20.23
CA SER A 221 38.19 17.08 -19.06
C SER A 221 36.80 17.65 -19.36
N LEU A 222 36.71 18.75 -20.13
CA LEU A 222 35.45 19.32 -20.60
C LEU A 222 34.68 18.36 -21.51
N ILE A 223 35.35 17.76 -22.51
CA ILE A 223 34.72 16.82 -23.44
C ILE A 223 34.12 15.63 -22.69
N ILE A 224 34.83 15.08 -21.70
CA ILE A 224 34.36 13.94 -20.91
C ILE A 224 33.28 14.36 -19.91
N THR A 225 33.37 15.56 -19.33
CA THR A 225 32.37 16.05 -18.35
C THR A 225 31.03 16.38 -18.99
N THR A 226 31.04 16.85 -20.23
CA THR A 226 29.83 17.25 -20.97
C THR A 226 28.76 16.13 -21.05
N PRO A 227 29.05 14.89 -21.52
CA PRO A 227 28.05 13.83 -21.53
C PRO A 227 27.57 13.47 -20.12
N ILE A 228 28.42 13.57 -19.09
CA ILE A 228 28.01 13.29 -17.70
C ILE A 228 26.97 14.33 -17.25
N VAL A 229 27.17 15.61 -17.57
CA VAL A 229 26.22 16.68 -17.21
C VAL A 229 24.91 16.56 -17.99
N PHE A 230 24.96 16.36 -19.31
CA PHE A 230 23.76 16.37 -20.15
C PHE A 230 23.00 15.04 -20.21
N TYR A 231 23.66 13.90 -19.97
CA TYR A 231 23.02 12.57 -19.98
C TYR A 231 22.84 11.98 -18.58
N SER A 232 23.92 11.91 -17.78
CA SER A 232 23.86 11.29 -16.44
C SER A 232 23.16 12.18 -15.42
N ALA A 233 23.44 13.49 -15.41
CA ALA A 233 22.80 14.47 -14.52
C ALA A 233 21.46 15.02 -15.05
N GLN A 234 21.05 14.66 -16.27
CA GLN A 234 19.77 15.04 -16.88
C GLN A 234 18.56 14.92 -15.94
N PRO A 235 18.40 13.83 -15.15
CA PRO A 235 17.22 13.68 -14.29
C PRO A 235 17.12 14.76 -13.22
N PHE A 236 18.26 15.27 -12.72
CA PHE A 236 18.28 16.33 -11.72
C PHE A 236 17.76 17.64 -12.33
N PHE A 237 18.23 18.00 -13.54
CA PHE A 237 17.78 19.22 -14.21
C PHE A 237 16.29 19.20 -14.55
N ILE A 238 15.78 18.06 -15.04
CA ILE A 238 14.35 17.90 -15.34
C ILE A 238 13.53 18.06 -14.06
N ALA A 239 13.96 17.44 -12.95
CA ALA A 239 13.28 17.55 -11.67
C ALA A 239 13.34 18.98 -11.10
N ALA A 240 14.50 19.64 -11.13
CA ALA A 240 14.66 21.03 -10.69
C ALA A 240 13.78 22.01 -11.46
N TRP A 241 13.66 21.84 -12.78
CA TRP A 241 12.78 22.65 -13.61
C TRP A 241 11.30 22.48 -13.21
N ARG A 242 10.89 21.24 -12.97
CA ARG A 242 9.54 20.92 -12.47
C ARG A 242 9.28 21.51 -11.08
N ASP A 243 10.25 21.43 -10.18
CA ASP A 243 10.15 21.97 -8.81
C ASP A 243 9.94 23.48 -8.82
N LEU A 244 10.67 24.19 -9.69
CA LEU A 244 10.53 25.64 -9.86
C LEU A 244 9.15 25.99 -10.41
N ARG A 245 8.68 25.26 -11.43
CA ARG A 245 7.36 25.49 -12.05
C ARG A 245 6.21 25.19 -11.09
N SER A 246 6.36 24.18 -10.24
CA SER A 246 5.35 23.75 -9.27
C SER A 246 5.39 24.54 -7.95
N ARG A 247 6.37 25.46 -7.78
CA ARG A 247 6.62 26.21 -6.53
C ARG A 247 6.86 25.31 -5.32
N HIS A 248 7.36 24.10 -5.54
CA HIS A 248 7.69 23.17 -4.47
C HIS A 248 9.17 22.79 -4.58
N LEU A 249 10.00 23.36 -3.70
CA LEU A 249 11.44 23.19 -3.76
C LEU A 249 11.86 21.83 -3.19
N THR A 250 12.73 21.12 -3.92
CA THR A 250 13.30 19.84 -3.51
C THR A 250 14.81 19.83 -3.65
N MET A 251 15.47 18.74 -3.22
CA MET A 251 16.92 18.58 -3.31
C MET A 251 17.47 18.71 -4.74
N ASP A 252 16.65 18.44 -5.75
CA ASP A 252 17.07 18.46 -7.15
C ASP A 252 17.48 19.88 -7.57
N LEU A 253 16.86 20.92 -6.98
CA LEU A 253 17.15 22.31 -7.31
C LEU A 253 18.56 22.77 -6.86
N PRO A 254 18.98 22.67 -5.58
CA PRO A 254 20.35 22.97 -5.19
C PRO A 254 21.40 22.15 -5.95
N VAL A 255 21.13 20.86 -6.20
CA VAL A 255 22.04 19.96 -6.94
C VAL A 255 22.21 20.43 -8.38
N SER A 256 21.11 20.72 -9.09
CA SER A 256 21.17 21.24 -10.46
C SER A 256 21.84 22.59 -10.54
N LEU A 257 21.61 23.46 -9.55
CA LEU A 257 22.27 24.76 -9.48
C LEU A 257 23.78 24.59 -9.28
N ALA A 258 24.21 23.71 -8.37
CA ALA A 258 25.61 23.41 -8.11
C ALA A 258 26.31 22.85 -9.38
N ILE A 259 25.73 21.84 -10.03
CA ILE A 259 26.29 21.23 -11.25
C ILE A 259 26.32 22.26 -12.38
N GLY A 260 25.23 23.00 -12.60
CA GLY A 260 25.11 23.98 -13.68
C GLY A 260 26.09 25.15 -13.52
N ILE A 261 26.16 25.74 -12.34
CA ILE A 261 27.09 26.84 -12.04
C ILE A 261 28.55 26.37 -12.15
N ALA A 262 28.88 25.22 -11.56
CA ALA A 262 30.23 24.66 -11.65
C ALA A 262 30.65 24.36 -13.09
N TYR A 263 29.74 23.83 -13.91
CA TYR A 263 30.00 23.52 -15.31
C TYR A 263 30.23 24.79 -16.13
N LEU A 264 29.35 25.79 -16.01
CA LEU A 264 29.48 27.07 -16.72
C LEU A 264 30.75 27.83 -16.31
N ALA A 265 31.08 27.85 -15.02
CA ALA A 265 32.31 28.46 -14.53
C ALA A 265 33.57 27.74 -15.05
N SER A 266 33.56 26.40 -15.07
CA SER A 266 34.68 25.60 -15.60
C SER A 266 34.82 25.74 -17.11
N LEU A 267 33.70 25.83 -17.84
CA LEU A 267 33.66 26.12 -19.26
C LEU A 267 34.30 27.48 -19.55
N TRP A 268 33.88 28.52 -18.83
CA TRP A 268 34.44 29.87 -18.94
C TRP A 268 35.94 29.88 -18.64
N SER A 269 36.37 29.28 -17.53
CA SER A 269 37.79 29.20 -17.13
C SER A 269 38.67 28.46 -18.14
N THR A 270 38.09 27.46 -18.84
CA THR A 270 38.81 26.70 -19.87
C THR A 270 39.12 27.55 -21.10
N PHE A 271 38.18 28.41 -21.54
CA PHE A 271 38.37 29.25 -22.72
C PHE A 271 39.02 30.61 -22.42
N ALA A 272 38.73 31.21 -21.27
CA ALA A 272 39.31 32.48 -20.85
C ALA A 272 40.79 32.35 -20.41
N GLY A 273 41.30 31.12 -20.26
CA GLY A 273 42.71 30.87 -19.95
C GLY A 273 43.13 31.21 -18.52
N GLY A 274 42.18 31.41 -17.59
CA GLY A 274 42.43 31.77 -16.20
C GLY A 274 41.40 31.17 -15.24
N GLY A 275 41.79 30.98 -13.97
CA GLY A 275 40.94 30.44 -12.90
C GLY A 275 41.03 28.92 -12.67
N ALA A 276 40.40 28.47 -11.58
CA ALA A 276 40.26 27.06 -11.22
C ALA A 276 39.10 26.40 -12.00
N VAL A 277 39.31 25.15 -12.38
CA VAL A 277 38.30 24.30 -13.05
C VAL A 277 37.83 23.22 -12.07
N TYR A 278 36.56 22.85 -12.16
CA TYR A 278 35.89 21.95 -11.20
C TYR A 278 35.28 20.71 -11.87
N PHE A 279 35.82 20.30 -13.02
CA PHE A 279 35.32 19.14 -13.78
C PHE A 279 35.36 17.84 -12.94
N ASP A 280 36.42 17.64 -12.16
CA ASP A 280 36.57 16.55 -11.19
C ASP A 280 35.44 16.56 -10.15
N SER A 281 35.18 17.73 -9.57
CA SER A 281 34.15 17.93 -8.56
C SER A 281 32.77 17.64 -9.12
N ILE A 282 32.45 18.12 -10.34
CA ILE A 282 31.16 17.90 -11.01
C ILE A 282 30.94 16.40 -11.29
N THR A 283 31.94 15.73 -11.85
CA THR A 283 31.82 14.33 -12.27
C THR A 283 31.74 13.39 -11.08
N MET A 284 32.57 13.62 -10.06
CA MET A 284 32.54 12.86 -8.81
C MET A 284 31.24 13.08 -8.06
N PHE A 285 30.77 14.33 -7.97
CA PHE A 285 29.50 14.64 -7.34
C PHE A 285 28.32 13.96 -8.03
N THR A 286 28.26 14.05 -9.36
CA THR A 286 27.20 13.40 -10.16
C THR A 286 27.22 11.88 -9.97
N PHE A 287 28.40 11.26 -10.00
CA PHE A 287 28.53 9.82 -9.80
C PHE A 287 28.08 9.37 -8.41
N LEU A 288 28.55 10.02 -7.33
CA LEU A 288 28.20 9.65 -5.96
C LEU A 288 26.71 9.82 -5.68
N LEU A 289 26.10 10.89 -6.20
CA LEU A 289 24.65 11.10 -6.11
C LEU A 289 23.86 10.01 -6.84
N LEU A 290 24.25 9.67 -8.07
CA LEU A 290 23.62 8.60 -8.83
C LEU A 290 23.80 7.24 -8.15
N LEU A 291 24.96 6.98 -7.56
CA LEU A 291 25.21 5.76 -6.79
C LEU A 291 24.27 5.67 -5.58
N GLY A 292 24.13 6.77 -4.81
CA GLY A 292 23.19 6.86 -3.69
C GLY A 292 21.75 6.59 -4.14
N ARG A 293 21.28 7.28 -5.19
CA ARG A 293 19.94 7.04 -5.77
C ARG A 293 19.75 5.64 -6.31
N PHE A 294 20.77 5.03 -6.89
CA PHE A 294 20.72 3.67 -7.40
C PHE A 294 20.57 2.66 -6.25
N VAL A 295 21.34 2.82 -5.17
CA VAL A 295 21.22 1.97 -3.98
C VAL A 295 19.84 2.14 -3.34
N GLU A 296 19.37 3.38 -3.20
CA GLU A 296 18.01 3.69 -2.73
C GLU A 296 16.94 3.01 -3.58
N MET A 297 16.98 3.22 -4.90
CA MET A 297 16.04 2.63 -5.86
C MET A 297 16.02 1.10 -5.73
N ARG A 298 17.19 0.46 -5.65
CA ARG A 298 17.30 -0.99 -5.47
C ARG A 298 16.73 -1.47 -4.13
N ALA A 299 16.94 -0.71 -3.04
CA ALA A 299 16.33 -0.99 -1.75
C ALA A 299 14.79 -0.89 -1.83
N ARG A 300 14.26 0.18 -2.43
CA ARG A 300 12.82 0.38 -2.65
C ARG A 300 12.21 -0.74 -3.50
N HIS A 301 12.79 -1.10 -4.64
CA HIS A 301 12.28 -2.21 -5.47
C HIS A 301 12.28 -3.54 -4.72
N ARG A 302 13.35 -3.85 -3.97
CA ARG A 302 13.41 -5.10 -3.19
C ARG A 302 12.27 -5.18 -2.17
N MET A 303 11.92 -4.05 -1.57
CA MET A 303 10.85 -3.96 -0.58
C MET A 303 9.45 -3.94 -1.24
N GLY A 304 9.32 -3.33 -2.41
CA GLY A 304 8.07 -3.26 -3.19
C GLY A 304 7.69 -4.56 -3.91
N LYS A 305 8.65 -5.37 -4.40
CA LYS A 305 8.39 -6.63 -5.13
C LYS A 305 7.50 -7.62 -4.37
N SER A 306 7.55 -7.57 -3.05
CA SER A 306 6.74 -8.39 -2.16
C SER A 306 5.24 -8.04 -2.24
N GLY A 307 4.86 -6.81 -2.58
CA GLY A 307 3.47 -6.36 -2.75
C GLY A 307 2.79 -6.91 -4.00
N ASN A 308 3.53 -6.95 -5.11
CA ASN A 308 2.97 -7.19 -6.45
C ASN A 308 2.62 -8.65 -6.74
N GLN A 309 3.19 -9.59 -5.97
CA GLN A 309 2.92 -11.02 -6.14
C GLN A 309 1.46 -11.40 -5.85
N LEU A 310 0.69 -10.54 -5.16
CA LEU A 310 -0.70 -10.84 -4.84
C LEU A 310 -1.65 -10.66 -6.05
N SER A 311 -1.37 -9.67 -6.91
CA SER A 311 -2.17 -9.44 -8.13
C SER A 311 -1.98 -10.51 -9.21
N SER A 312 -0.94 -11.34 -9.11
CA SER A 312 -0.67 -12.46 -10.01
C SER A 312 -1.13 -13.82 -9.45
N ILE A 313 -1.87 -13.83 -8.33
CA ILE A 313 -2.35 -15.08 -7.70
C ILE A 313 -3.50 -15.71 -8.48
N LEU A 314 -4.31 -14.90 -9.15
CA LEU A 314 -5.40 -15.43 -9.95
C LEU A 314 -4.86 -15.87 -11.31
N PRO A 315 -5.10 -17.13 -11.74
CA PRO A 315 -4.71 -17.59 -13.06
C PRO A 315 -5.42 -16.79 -14.15
N THR A 316 -4.76 -16.60 -15.29
CA THR A 316 -5.32 -15.86 -16.44
C THR A 316 -6.40 -16.65 -17.20
N SER A 317 -6.47 -17.96 -17.00
CA SER A 317 -7.43 -18.85 -17.66
C SER A 317 -8.01 -19.88 -16.70
N ALA A 318 -9.20 -20.37 -17.04
CA ALA A 318 -9.93 -21.39 -16.30
C ALA A 318 -10.49 -22.45 -17.26
N VAL A 319 -10.73 -23.67 -16.78
CA VAL A 319 -11.46 -24.70 -17.52
C VAL A 319 -12.91 -24.67 -17.05
N ARG A 320 -13.81 -24.17 -17.89
CA ARG A 320 -15.26 -24.19 -17.66
C ARG A 320 -15.84 -25.49 -18.20
N LEU A 321 -16.68 -26.14 -17.41
CA LEU A 321 -17.46 -27.31 -17.79
C LEU A 321 -18.81 -26.84 -18.34
N SER A 322 -18.99 -26.99 -19.65
CA SER A 322 -20.26 -26.70 -20.34
C SER A 322 -21.00 -27.99 -20.70
N SER A 323 -22.20 -27.87 -21.27
CA SER A 323 -22.94 -29.01 -21.84
C SER A 323 -22.19 -29.72 -22.98
N GLU A 324 -21.22 -29.05 -23.62
CA GLU A 324 -20.40 -29.59 -24.71
C GLU A 324 -19.03 -30.13 -24.23
N GLY A 325 -18.74 -30.07 -22.93
CA GLY A 325 -17.51 -30.57 -22.31
C GLY A 325 -16.59 -29.48 -21.72
N GLU A 326 -15.30 -29.81 -21.57
CA GLU A 326 -14.26 -28.92 -21.03
C GLU A 326 -13.89 -27.81 -22.05
N GLN A 327 -14.14 -26.55 -21.71
CA GLN A 327 -13.75 -25.38 -22.51
C GLN A 327 -12.77 -24.50 -21.72
N ARG A 328 -11.64 -24.15 -22.34
CA ARG A 328 -10.71 -23.16 -21.76
C ARG A 328 -11.23 -21.76 -22.05
N VAL A 329 -11.42 -20.96 -21.00
CA VAL A 329 -11.88 -19.57 -21.07
C VAL A 329 -10.89 -18.66 -20.32
N ALA A 330 -10.90 -17.35 -20.62
CA ALA A 330 -10.15 -16.41 -19.78
C ALA A 330 -10.83 -16.33 -18.41
N ALA A 331 -10.04 -16.20 -17.34
CA ALA A 331 -10.61 -16.15 -15.98
C ALA A 331 -11.52 -14.93 -15.76
N ARG A 332 -11.32 -13.87 -16.55
CA ARG A 332 -12.16 -12.66 -16.56
C ARG A 332 -13.56 -12.90 -17.15
N ASP A 333 -13.73 -13.93 -17.97
CA ASP A 333 -15.00 -14.25 -18.64
C ASP A 333 -15.88 -15.18 -17.80
N LEU A 334 -15.40 -15.60 -16.62
CA LEU A 334 -16.18 -16.42 -15.70
C LEU A 334 -17.34 -15.62 -15.12
N LEU A 335 -18.49 -16.26 -15.01
CA LEU A 335 -19.68 -15.71 -14.37
C LEU A 335 -20.05 -16.50 -13.11
N ALA A 336 -20.74 -15.85 -12.18
CA ALA A 336 -21.33 -16.54 -11.04
C ALA A 336 -22.29 -17.64 -11.53
N GLY A 337 -22.16 -18.84 -10.98
CA GLY A 337 -22.90 -20.03 -11.43
C GLY A 337 -22.13 -20.92 -12.40
N ASP A 338 -21.05 -20.45 -13.03
CA ASP A 338 -20.21 -21.28 -13.89
C ASP A 338 -19.63 -22.47 -13.11
N ARG A 339 -19.53 -23.61 -13.79
CA ARG A 339 -18.87 -24.82 -13.25
C ARG A 339 -17.47 -24.89 -13.81
N ILE A 340 -16.47 -24.97 -12.95
CA ILE A 340 -15.07 -25.01 -13.34
C ILE A 340 -14.39 -26.28 -12.84
N LEU A 341 -13.46 -26.82 -13.65
CA LEU A 341 -12.61 -27.94 -13.28
C LEU A 341 -11.22 -27.44 -12.90
N VAL A 342 -10.79 -27.72 -11.67
CA VAL A 342 -9.45 -27.38 -11.18
C VAL A 342 -8.67 -28.67 -10.93
N LYS A 343 -7.62 -28.90 -11.71
CA LYS A 343 -6.78 -30.11 -11.60
C LYS A 343 -5.73 -29.96 -10.47
N PRO A 344 -5.13 -31.07 -9.98
CA PRO A 344 -4.04 -31.00 -9.00
C PRO A 344 -2.89 -30.11 -9.50
N GLY A 345 -2.31 -29.33 -8.59
CA GLY A 345 -1.26 -28.34 -8.87
C GLY A 345 -1.74 -27.03 -9.51
N GLN A 346 -3.04 -26.86 -9.76
CA GLN A 346 -3.59 -25.63 -10.35
C GLN A 346 -4.15 -24.68 -9.28
N LEU A 347 -4.06 -23.39 -9.58
CA LEU A 347 -4.68 -22.33 -8.81
C LEU A 347 -6.19 -22.26 -9.12
N ILE A 348 -6.98 -22.01 -8.08
CA ILE A 348 -8.41 -21.84 -8.19
C ILE A 348 -8.68 -20.42 -8.74
N PRO A 349 -9.40 -20.24 -9.86
CA PRO A 349 -9.56 -18.95 -10.53
C PRO A 349 -10.56 -18.00 -9.87
N ALA A 350 -11.48 -18.52 -9.04
CA ALA A 350 -12.60 -17.77 -8.50
C ALA A 350 -13.06 -18.36 -7.15
N ASP A 351 -13.71 -17.55 -6.31
CA ASP A 351 -14.30 -18.07 -5.07
C ASP A 351 -15.54 -18.90 -5.42
N GLY A 352 -15.71 -20.05 -4.76
CA GLY A 352 -16.81 -20.94 -5.07
C GLY A 352 -17.01 -22.05 -4.06
N MET A 353 -17.90 -22.98 -4.41
CA MET A 353 -18.22 -24.14 -3.60
C MET A 353 -17.92 -25.42 -4.37
N VAL A 354 -17.27 -26.38 -3.72
CA VAL A 354 -16.99 -27.69 -4.30
C VAL A 354 -18.32 -28.40 -4.55
N GLU A 355 -18.56 -28.80 -5.78
CA GLU A 355 -19.74 -29.56 -6.18
C GLU A 355 -19.44 -31.06 -6.24
N SER A 356 -18.24 -31.43 -6.70
CA SER A 356 -17.78 -32.82 -6.74
C SER A 356 -16.26 -32.93 -6.62
N GLY A 357 -15.80 -34.04 -6.05
CA GLY A 357 -14.38 -34.32 -5.80
C GLY A 357 -13.97 -34.10 -4.35
N HIS A 358 -12.89 -34.78 -3.94
CA HIS A 358 -12.28 -34.63 -2.62
C HIS A 358 -10.80 -34.31 -2.84
N SER A 359 -10.32 -33.22 -2.26
CA SER A 359 -8.92 -32.83 -2.38
C SER A 359 -8.47 -32.04 -1.16
N THR A 360 -7.17 -31.87 -1.03
CA THR A 360 -6.59 -30.89 -0.12
C THR A 360 -6.26 -29.61 -0.89
N VAL A 361 -6.54 -28.48 -0.28
CA VAL A 361 -6.32 -27.15 -0.86
C VAL A 361 -5.35 -26.40 0.03
N ASP A 362 -4.28 -25.89 -0.57
CA ASP A 362 -3.32 -25.02 0.07
C ASP A 362 -3.77 -23.56 -0.07
N GLU A 363 -4.15 -22.96 1.06
CA GLU A 363 -4.59 -21.57 1.16
C GLU A 363 -3.47 -20.64 1.69
N ALA A 364 -2.22 -21.12 1.82
CA ALA A 364 -1.11 -20.41 2.46
C ALA A 364 -0.81 -19.03 1.86
N ILE A 365 -1.04 -18.87 0.57
CA ILE A 365 -0.86 -17.60 -0.13
C ILE A 365 -1.81 -16.51 0.41
N ILE A 366 -3.00 -16.89 0.91
CA ILE A 366 -4.05 -15.99 1.38
C ILE A 366 -4.08 -15.94 2.91
N THR A 367 -4.00 -17.09 3.57
CA THR A 367 -4.13 -17.23 5.02
C THR A 367 -2.78 -17.19 5.76
N GLY A 368 -1.67 -17.47 5.06
CA GLY A 368 -0.35 -17.63 5.65
C GLY A 368 -0.13 -18.98 6.36
N GLU A 369 -1.09 -19.90 6.30
CA GLU A 369 -1.00 -21.23 6.93
C GLU A 369 -0.60 -22.28 5.89
N SER A 370 0.55 -22.93 6.09
CA SER A 370 1.14 -23.90 5.13
C SER A 370 0.53 -25.30 5.18
N VAL A 371 -0.50 -25.53 6.01
CA VAL A 371 -1.15 -26.84 6.13
C VAL A 371 -2.32 -26.90 5.17
N ALA A 372 -2.26 -27.81 4.20
CA ALA A 372 -3.34 -28.00 3.24
C ALA A 372 -4.62 -28.50 3.95
N ILE A 373 -5.75 -27.87 3.62
CA ILE A 373 -7.04 -28.12 4.25
C ILE A 373 -7.83 -29.08 3.37
N ALA A 374 -8.41 -30.14 3.96
CA ALA A 374 -9.28 -31.05 3.24
C ALA A 374 -10.59 -30.36 2.81
N LYS A 375 -10.98 -30.54 1.55
CA LYS A 375 -12.21 -30.01 0.94
C LYS A 375 -12.99 -31.15 0.30
N ALA A 376 -14.28 -31.19 0.60
CA ALA A 376 -15.26 -32.15 0.12
C ALA A 376 -16.45 -31.42 -0.53
N PRO A 377 -17.38 -32.10 -1.23
CA PRO A 377 -18.59 -31.48 -1.76
C PRO A 377 -19.32 -30.66 -0.68
N GLY A 378 -19.74 -29.44 -1.03
CA GLY A 378 -20.30 -28.45 -0.10
C GLY A 378 -19.27 -27.53 0.56
N SER A 379 -17.97 -27.85 0.50
CA SER A 379 -16.93 -27.00 1.08
C SER A 379 -16.69 -25.73 0.25
N GLN A 380 -16.47 -24.60 0.92
CA GLN A 380 -16.02 -23.37 0.27
C GLN A 380 -14.53 -23.42 -0.09
N VAL A 381 -14.21 -22.83 -1.24
CA VAL A 381 -12.84 -22.68 -1.74
C VAL A 381 -12.60 -21.24 -2.20
N LEU A 382 -11.37 -20.77 -2.00
CA LEU A 382 -10.96 -19.41 -2.29
C LEU A 382 -10.22 -19.33 -3.62
N GLY A 383 -10.53 -18.32 -4.43
CA GLY A 383 -9.76 -17.95 -5.60
C GLY A 383 -8.34 -17.59 -5.19
N GLY A 384 -7.36 -18.18 -5.87
CA GLY A 384 -5.94 -18.05 -5.58
C GLY A 384 -5.35 -19.17 -4.71
N ALA A 385 -6.19 -19.99 -4.08
CA ALA A 385 -5.72 -21.19 -3.39
C ALA A 385 -5.28 -22.25 -4.41
N MET A 386 -4.34 -23.10 -4.02
CA MET A 386 -3.81 -24.16 -4.88
C MET A 386 -4.47 -25.48 -4.54
N ASN A 387 -5.02 -26.15 -5.55
CA ASN A 387 -5.47 -27.51 -5.41
C ASN A 387 -4.27 -28.47 -5.38
N VAL A 388 -4.18 -29.38 -4.41
CA VAL A 388 -2.96 -30.19 -4.19
C VAL A 388 -3.11 -31.63 -4.67
N THR A 389 -4.13 -32.37 -4.23
CA THR A 389 -4.13 -33.84 -4.35
C THR A 389 -4.99 -34.41 -5.47
N SER A 390 -6.17 -33.86 -5.75
CA SER A 390 -7.16 -34.47 -6.64
C SER A 390 -8.04 -33.41 -7.33
N PRO A 391 -8.58 -33.68 -8.53
CA PRO A 391 -9.36 -32.70 -9.26
C PRO A 391 -10.65 -32.33 -8.50
N LEU A 392 -10.99 -31.04 -8.53
CA LEU A 392 -12.21 -30.50 -7.95
C LEU A 392 -13.08 -29.85 -9.03
N THR A 393 -14.38 -30.14 -8.99
CA THR A 393 -15.38 -29.37 -9.72
C THR A 393 -15.95 -28.34 -8.77
N ILE A 394 -15.83 -27.06 -9.13
CA ILE A 394 -16.23 -25.94 -8.28
C ILE A 394 -17.31 -25.15 -9.01
N ARG A 395 -18.38 -24.83 -8.31
CA ARG A 395 -19.39 -23.87 -8.77
C ARG A 395 -18.98 -22.47 -8.31
N VAL A 396 -18.74 -21.60 -9.27
CA VAL A 396 -18.30 -20.22 -9.07
C VAL A 396 -19.38 -19.42 -8.35
N GLN A 397 -19.00 -18.68 -7.30
CA GLN A 397 -19.88 -17.79 -6.56
C GLN A 397 -19.48 -16.31 -6.73
N LYS A 398 -18.17 -16.01 -6.67
CA LYS A 398 -17.65 -14.65 -6.88
C LYS A 398 -16.48 -14.69 -7.86
N VAL A 399 -16.44 -13.74 -8.80
CA VAL A 399 -15.45 -13.69 -9.89
C VAL A 399 -14.59 -12.42 -9.83
N ALA A 400 -13.41 -12.49 -10.46
CA ALA A 400 -12.51 -11.36 -10.70
C ALA A 400 -12.26 -10.47 -9.44
N GLN A 401 -12.66 -9.20 -9.51
CA GLN A 401 -12.45 -8.19 -8.47
C GLN A 401 -13.29 -8.45 -7.20
N SER A 402 -14.32 -9.29 -7.28
CA SER A 402 -15.18 -9.66 -6.14
C SER A 402 -14.65 -10.85 -5.33
N THR A 403 -13.50 -11.42 -5.70
CA THR A 403 -12.88 -12.53 -4.95
C THR A 403 -12.18 -12.05 -3.68
N ARG A 404 -12.04 -12.92 -2.68
CA ARG A 404 -11.36 -12.60 -1.42
C ARG A 404 -9.89 -12.23 -1.62
N ALA A 405 -9.19 -12.87 -2.55
CA ALA A 405 -7.80 -12.54 -2.88
C ALA A 405 -7.67 -11.12 -3.46
N SER A 406 -8.56 -10.74 -4.39
CA SER A 406 -8.61 -9.37 -4.95
C SER A 406 -8.93 -8.33 -3.87
N ALA A 407 -9.86 -8.63 -2.96
CA ALA A 407 -10.17 -7.75 -1.84
C ALA A 407 -8.96 -7.54 -0.90
N ILE A 408 -8.18 -8.60 -0.63
CA ILE A 408 -6.95 -8.49 0.19
C ILE A 408 -5.86 -7.70 -0.56
N ALA A 409 -5.70 -7.93 -1.87
CA ALA A 409 -4.77 -7.16 -2.72
C ALA A 409 -5.10 -5.67 -2.69
N PHE A 410 -6.38 -5.34 -2.78
CA PHE A 410 -6.86 -3.98 -2.66
C PHE A 410 -6.57 -3.37 -1.27
N LEU A 411 -6.88 -4.09 -0.18
CA LEU A 411 -6.60 -3.61 1.18
C LEU A 411 -5.11 -3.37 1.43
N LEU A 412 -4.25 -4.18 0.81
CA LEU A 412 -2.80 -3.97 0.79
C LEU A 412 -2.40 -2.72 0.02
N GLU A 413 -2.96 -2.48 -1.16
CA GLU A 413 -2.67 -1.28 -1.94
C GLU A 413 -3.08 -0.02 -1.20
N ARG A 414 -4.25 -0.05 -0.54
CA ARG A 414 -4.72 1.02 0.33
C ARG A 414 -3.75 1.30 1.48
N ALA A 415 -3.20 0.24 2.09
CA ALA A 415 -2.20 0.36 3.15
C ALA A 415 -0.92 1.06 2.70
N PHE A 416 -0.48 0.77 1.47
CA PHE A 416 0.69 1.44 0.90
C PHE A 416 0.36 2.89 0.54
N ALA A 417 -0.83 3.17 0.01
CA ALA A 417 -1.23 4.51 -0.40
C ALA A 417 -1.40 5.50 0.77
N ASP A 418 -1.79 5.01 1.94
CA ASP A 418 -2.10 5.86 3.09
C ASP A 418 -0.83 6.25 3.89
N LYS A 419 -0.67 7.55 4.15
CA LYS A 419 0.55 8.11 4.77
C LYS A 419 0.28 8.56 6.20
N PRO A 420 1.13 8.17 7.17
CA PRO A 420 1.00 8.68 8.53
C PRO A 420 1.40 10.15 8.65
N ARG A 421 0.96 10.79 9.73
CA ARG A 421 1.16 12.23 9.96
C ARG A 421 2.63 12.62 10.03
N THR A 422 3.49 11.79 10.62
CA THR A 422 4.93 12.12 10.71
C THR A 422 5.60 12.20 9.34
N ALA A 423 5.21 11.34 8.39
CA ALA A 423 5.74 11.37 7.03
C ALA A 423 5.36 12.69 6.32
N ILE A 424 4.10 13.12 6.45
CA ILE A 424 3.61 14.37 5.87
C ILE A 424 4.34 15.59 6.47
N ILE A 425 4.60 15.58 7.77
CA ILE A 425 5.34 16.65 8.45
C ILE A 425 6.80 16.68 7.98
N ALA A 426 7.47 15.51 7.91
CA ALA A 426 8.84 15.41 7.45
C ALA A 426 9.00 15.99 6.03
N ASP A 427 8.08 15.67 5.12
CA ASP A 427 8.07 16.19 3.74
C ASP A 427 7.95 17.71 3.70
N ARG A 428 7.07 18.29 4.53
CA ARG A 428 6.88 19.75 4.62
C ARG A 428 8.10 20.46 5.20
N VAL A 429 8.74 19.85 6.19
CA VAL A 429 9.97 20.38 6.79
C VAL A 429 11.10 20.36 5.77
N ALA A 430 11.23 19.29 4.98
CA ALA A 430 12.26 19.15 3.96
C ALA A 430 12.23 20.29 2.92
N SER A 431 11.04 20.68 2.42
CA SER A 431 10.94 21.76 1.44
C SER A 431 11.36 23.13 1.99
N ARG A 432 10.94 23.44 3.24
CA ARG A 432 11.38 24.68 3.91
C ARG A 432 12.87 24.69 4.22
N PHE A 433 13.42 23.53 4.56
CA PHE A 433 14.86 23.36 4.76
C PHE A 433 15.64 23.66 3.48
N VAL A 434 15.19 23.20 2.31
CA VAL A 434 15.81 23.54 1.02
C VAL A 434 15.80 25.05 0.76
N LEU A 435 14.67 25.72 1.02
CA LEU A 435 14.60 27.18 0.89
C LEU A 435 15.61 27.88 1.80
N ALA A 436 15.71 27.44 3.07
CA ALA A 436 16.68 27.99 4.02
C ALA A 436 18.12 27.79 3.54
N VAL A 437 18.45 26.61 3.02
CA VAL A 437 19.78 26.31 2.44
C VAL A 437 20.10 27.24 1.28
N LEU A 438 19.16 27.49 0.38
CA LEU A 438 19.37 28.40 -0.76
C LEU A 438 19.62 29.85 -0.30
N ILE A 439 18.88 30.31 0.70
CA ILE A 439 19.08 31.64 1.31
C ILE A 439 20.46 31.71 1.97
N VAL A 440 20.84 30.69 2.76
CA VAL A 440 22.17 30.62 3.39
C VAL A 440 23.27 30.56 2.35
N SER A 441 23.10 29.81 1.26
CA SER A 441 24.07 29.74 0.15
C SER A 441 24.28 31.11 -0.49
N ALA A 442 23.20 31.85 -0.75
CA ALA A 442 23.27 33.20 -1.29
C ALA A 442 23.95 34.18 -0.32
N LEU A 443 23.68 34.05 0.98
CA LEU A 443 24.33 34.86 2.01
C LEU A 443 25.84 34.55 2.09
N VAL A 444 26.21 33.28 2.11
CA VAL A 444 27.61 32.83 2.12
C VAL A 444 28.36 33.33 0.88
N ALA A 445 27.75 33.21 -0.30
CA ALA A 445 28.31 33.76 -1.54
C ALA A 445 28.57 35.27 -1.43
N THR A 446 27.61 36.02 -0.88
CA THR A 446 27.72 37.47 -0.71
C THR A 446 28.81 37.85 0.29
N VAL A 447 28.84 37.20 1.45
CA VAL A 447 29.83 37.47 2.51
C VAL A 447 31.24 37.14 2.03
N TRP A 448 31.45 35.97 1.43
CA TRP A 448 32.77 35.61 0.91
C TRP A 448 33.19 36.47 -0.28
N SER A 449 32.26 36.96 -1.10
CA SER A 449 32.62 37.91 -2.16
C SER A 449 33.21 39.22 -1.64
N VAL A 450 33.00 39.55 -0.35
CA VAL A 450 33.60 40.71 0.32
C VAL A 450 34.88 40.33 1.09
N ILE A 451 34.91 39.15 1.73
CA ILE A 451 36.07 38.69 2.53
C ILE A 451 37.21 38.22 1.62
N ASP A 452 36.95 37.24 0.77
CA ASP A 452 37.90 36.69 -0.20
C ASP A 452 37.15 36.20 -1.45
N PRO A 453 37.13 37.01 -2.53
CA PRO A 453 36.45 36.67 -3.77
C PRO A 453 36.96 35.38 -4.42
N ALA A 454 38.20 34.96 -4.16
CA ALA A 454 38.76 33.75 -4.75
C ALA A 454 38.08 32.49 -4.18
N ASP A 455 37.70 32.53 -2.90
CA ASP A 455 37.14 31.39 -2.19
C ASP A 455 35.61 31.33 -2.27
N ALA A 456 34.95 32.48 -2.51
CA ALA A 456 33.50 32.60 -2.55
C ALA A 456 32.80 31.53 -3.40
N PHE A 457 33.39 31.18 -4.55
CA PHE A 457 32.82 30.22 -5.48
C PHE A 457 32.75 28.80 -4.92
N TRP A 458 33.91 28.25 -4.50
CA TRP A 458 33.97 26.86 -4.06
C TRP A 458 33.32 26.68 -2.68
N VAL A 459 33.39 27.69 -1.80
CA VAL A 459 32.69 27.68 -0.51
C VAL A 459 31.17 27.64 -0.71
N THR A 460 30.64 28.45 -1.62
CA THR A 460 29.20 28.41 -1.98
C THR A 460 28.80 27.06 -2.56
N LEU A 461 29.63 26.49 -3.43
CA LEU A 461 29.41 25.16 -4.00
C LEU A 461 29.38 24.09 -2.89
N SER A 462 30.31 24.15 -1.93
CA SER A 462 30.32 23.26 -0.77
C SER A 462 29.03 23.35 0.04
N VAL A 463 28.51 24.57 0.29
CA VAL A 463 27.25 24.77 1.02
C VAL A 463 26.05 24.21 0.26
N LEU A 464 25.96 24.47 -1.05
CA LEU A 464 24.88 23.93 -1.90
C LEU A 464 24.87 22.40 -1.93
N VAL A 465 26.05 21.79 -1.84
CA VAL A 465 26.23 20.33 -1.92
C VAL A 465 26.06 19.66 -0.55
N ILE A 466 26.62 20.22 0.53
CA ILE A 466 26.71 19.48 1.80
C ILE A 466 25.35 19.23 2.45
N THR A 467 24.41 20.14 2.24
CA THR A 467 23.07 20.06 2.83
C THR A 467 22.09 19.34 1.93
N CYS A 468 21.84 18.06 2.22
CA CYS A 468 20.83 17.24 1.55
C CYS A 468 19.76 16.85 2.57
N PRO A 469 18.48 17.24 2.38
CA PRO A 469 17.37 16.76 3.21
C PRO A 469 16.99 15.30 2.92
N CYS A 470 17.85 14.56 2.22
CA CYS A 470 17.54 13.30 1.55
C CYS A 470 17.40 12.18 2.58
N ALA A 471 18.30 12.16 3.56
CA ALA A 471 18.19 11.38 4.77
C ALA A 471 16.88 11.66 5.52
N LEU A 472 16.42 12.92 5.57
CA LEU A 472 15.19 13.29 6.26
C LEU A 472 13.93 12.82 5.50
N SER A 473 13.89 13.02 4.18
CA SER A 473 12.73 12.68 3.35
C SER A 473 12.59 11.18 3.06
N LEU A 474 13.70 10.43 3.07
CA LEU A 474 13.70 9.00 2.74
C LEU A 474 13.58 8.09 3.98
N ALA A 475 14.04 8.55 5.15
CA ALA A 475 14.06 7.76 6.38
C ALA A 475 12.71 7.12 6.72
N THR A 476 11.66 7.93 6.71
CA THR A 476 10.34 7.53 7.16
C THR A 476 9.66 6.57 6.17
N PRO A 477 9.57 6.88 4.86
CA PRO A 477 8.97 5.95 3.90
C PRO A 477 9.67 4.59 3.84
N THR A 478 11.01 4.55 3.91
CA THR A 478 11.75 3.28 3.91
C THR A 478 11.49 2.48 5.18
N ALA A 479 11.53 3.11 6.37
CA ALA A 479 11.25 2.41 7.62
C ALA A 479 9.82 1.84 7.66
N LEU A 480 8.82 2.65 7.24
CA LEU A 480 7.42 2.22 7.17
C LEU A 480 7.23 1.04 6.20
N THR A 481 7.77 1.15 4.98
CA THR A 481 7.68 0.06 3.99
C THR A 481 8.31 -1.22 4.56
N ALA A 482 9.48 -1.13 5.19
CA ALA A 482 10.16 -2.29 5.77
C ALA A 482 9.33 -2.96 6.88
N ALA A 483 8.73 -2.15 7.75
CA ALA A 483 7.87 -2.61 8.84
C ALA A 483 6.61 -3.29 8.30
N THR A 484 5.90 -2.66 7.35
CA THR A 484 4.68 -3.21 6.74
C THR A 484 4.97 -4.54 6.04
N THR A 485 6.06 -4.65 5.28
CA THR A 485 6.45 -5.90 4.63
C THR A 485 6.75 -7.00 5.67
N ALA A 486 7.49 -6.67 6.73
CA ALA A 486 7.85 -7.62 7.78
C ALA A 486 6.62 -8.13 8.55
N LEU A 487 5.69 -7.25 8.89
CA LEU A 487 4.45 -7.62 9.60
C LEU A 487 3.54 -8.47 8.74
N ARG A 488 3.39 -8.12 7.46
CA ARG A 488 2.59 -8.90 6.52
C ARG A 488 3.10 -10.33 6.35
N GLN A 489 4.41 -10.52 6.22
CA GLN A 489 5.03 -11.85 6.16
C GLN A 489 4.74 -12.69 7.43
N ARG A 490 4.46 -12.04 8.55
CA ARG A 490 4.05 -12.67 9.82
C ARG A 490 2.55 -12.83 9.98
N GLY A 491 1.74 -12.42 9.00
CA GLY A 491 0.29 -12.53 9.07
C GLY A 491 -0.41 -11.38 9.80
N PHE A 492 0.27 -10.23 9.99
CA PHE A 492 -0.37 -8.99 10.43
C PHE A 492 -0.43 -8.00 9.27
N LEU A 493 -1.63 -7.76 8.76
CA LEU A 493 -1.86 -6.88 7.62
C LEU A 493 -2.33 -5.50 8.10
N ILE A 494 -1.50 -4.49 7.86
CA ILE A 494 -1.88 -3.08 8.03
C ILE A 494 -2.71 -2.67 6.82
N THR A 495 -3.84 -1.97 7.00
CA THR A 495 -4.65 -1.39 5.91
C THR A 495 -4.60 0.14 5.87
N ARG A 496 -4.13 0.78 6.95
CA ARG A 496 -4.03 2.24 7.10
C ARG A 496 -2.67 2.72 7.55
N GLY A 497 -2.28 3.91 7.10
CA GLY A 497 -0.95 4.48 7.33
C GLY A 497 -0.65 4.82 8.78
N HIS A 498 -1.68 5.19 9.57
CA HIS A 498 -1.52 5.60 10.97
C HIS A 498 -1.32 4.43 11.95
N VAL A 499 -1.56 3.20 11.53
CA VAL A 499 -1.56 2.01 12.41
C VAL A 499 -0.20 1.81 13.07
N LEU A 500 0.90 1.91 12.33
CA LEU A 500 2.24 1.74 12.89
C LEU A 500 2.59 2.80 13.94
N GLU A 501 2.15 4.04 13.74
CA GLU A 501 2.36 5.10 14.73
C GLU A 501 1.53 4.84 15.97
N SER A 502 0.26 4.49 15.77
CA SER A 502 -0.70 4.28 16.85
C SER A 502 -0.30 3.06 17.68
N LEU A 503 0.05 1.94 17.04
CA LEU A 503 0.57 0.72 17.70
C LEU A 503 1.81 1.00 18.57
N ALA A 504 2.63 1.99 18.21
CA ALA A 504 3.80 2.39 18.99
C ALA A 504 3.46 3.25 20.21
N SER A 505 2.25 3.81 20.29
CA SER A 505 1.79 4.70 21.37
C SER A 505 0.57 4.19 22.14
N ILE A 506 0.06 2.99 21.85
CA ILE A 506 -1.09 2.41 22.59
C ILE A 506 -0.82 2.39 24.09
N THR A 507 -1.81 2.84 24.83
CA THR A 507 -1.89 2.78 26.30
C THR A 507 -3.00 1.86 26.77
N HIS A 508 -4.02 1.62 25.93
CA HIS A 508 -5.20 0.82 26.29
C HIS A 508 -5.60 -0.13 25.15
N VAL A 509 -5.77 -1.43 25.45
CA VAL A 509 -6.31 -2.43 24.52
C VAL A 509 -7.68 -2.88 24.98
N VAL A 510 -8.66 -2.76 24.09
CA VAL A 510 -10.04 -3.20 24.28
C VAL A 510 -10.27 -4.44 23.43
N PHE A 511 -10.60 -5.55 24.07
CA PHE A 511 -10.93 -6.80 23.39
C PHE A 511 -12.45 -6.98 23.36
N ASP A 512 -12.95 -7.43 22.22
CA ASP A 512 -14.21 -8.17 22.20
C ASP A 512 -14.00 -9.58 22.77
N LYS A 513 -15.07 -10.21 23.26
CA LYS A 513 -15.00 -11.58 23.78
C LYS A 513 -15.05 -12.60 22.64
N THR A 514 -16.19 -12.64 21.95
CA THR A 514 -16.59 -13.74 21.08
C THR A 514 -15.79 -13.69 19.77
N GLY A 515 -15.20 -14.81 19.36
CA GLY A 515 -14.36 -14.88 18.16
C GLY A 515 -13.00 -14.18 18.26
N THR A 516 -12.78 -13.39 19.32
CA THR A 516 -11.56 -12.62 19.56
C THR A 516 -10.70 -13.24 20.65
N LEU A 517 -11.07 -13.14 21.94
CA LEU A 517 -10.37 -13.84 23.03
C LEU A 517 -10.75 -15.32 23.08
N THR A 518 -11.91 -15.66 22.54
CA THR A 518 -12.39 -17.02 22.37
C THR A 518 -12.30 -17.47 20.91
N GLU A 519 -12.38 -18.78 20.69
CA GLU A 519 -12.38 -19.35 19.35
C GLU A 519 -13.72 -19.22 18.61
N GLY A 520 -14.80 -18.84 19.30
CA GLY A 520 -16.16 -18.88 18.76
C GLY A 520 -16.66 -20.32 18.59
N LYS A 521 -16.05 -21.28 19.30
CA LYS A 521 -16.38 -22.70 19.25
C LYS A 521 -16.91 -23.12 20.62
N LEU A 522 -18.14 -23.60 20.63
CA LEU A 522 -18.74 -24.19 21.82
C LEU A 522 -18.04 -25.52 22.11
N VAL A 523 -17.53 -25.65 23.34
CA VAL A 523 -16.96 -26.88 23.87
C VAL A 523 -17.75 -27.30 25.10
N LEU A 524 -17.86 -28.61 25.28
CA LEU A 524 -18.46 -29.19 26.47
C LEU A 524 -17.49 -29.05 27.64
N HIS A 525 -17.83 -28.17 28.60
CA HIS A 525 -17.00 -27.92 29.78
C HIS A 525 -17.24 -28.97 30.87
N THR A 526 -18.50 -29.24 31.20
CA THR A 526 -18.86 -30.28 32.17
C THR A 526 -20.22 -30.90 31.86
N THR A 527 -20.39 -32.13 32.31
CA THR A 527 -21.66 -32.85 32.33
C THR A 527 -21.98 -33.17 33.79
N GLN A 528 -23.14 -32.73 34.28
CA GLN A 528 -23.62 -33.03 35.62
C GLN A 528 -24.82 -33.98 35.53
N PRO A 529 -24.63 -35.28 35.81
CA PRO A 529 -25.73 -36.23 35.90
C PRO A 529 -26.66 -35.89 37.06
N LEU A 530 -27.96 -36.04 36.85
CA LEU A 530 -29.00 -35.91 37.87
C LEU A 530 -29.52 -37.28 38.34
N THR A 531 -29.23 -38.34 37.60
CA THR A 531 -29.62 -39.71 37.89
C THR A 531 -28.39 -40.61 38.13
N THR A 532 -28.62 -41.90 38.34
CA THR A 532 -27.55 -42.91 38.45
C THR A 532 -26.83 -43.19 37.13
N MET A 533 -27.29 -42.60 36.01
CA MET A 533 -26.68 -42.79 34.70
C MET A 533 -25.34 -42.05 34.62
N SER A 534 -24.33 -42.67 33.98
CA SER A 534 -23.00 -42.08 33.91
C SER A 534 -22.99 -40.83 33.00
N ALA A 535 -22.10 -39.88 33.30
CA ALA A 535 -21.89 -38.71 32.44
C ALA A 535 -21.47 -39.10 31.00
N ALA A 536 -20.78 -40.23 30.84
CA ALA A 536 -20.36 -40.73 29.52
C ALA A 536 -21.58 -41.19 28.70
N ASP A 537 -22.48 -41.96 29.31
CA ASP A 537 -23.71 -42.42 28.64
C ASP A 537 -24.60 -41.24 28.25
N CYS A 538 -24.72 -40.24 29.12
CA CYS A 538 -25.46 -39.02 28.83
C CYS A 538 -24.88 -38.28 27.61
N ARG A 539 -23.54 -38.18 27.50
CA ARG A 539 -22.88 -37.55 26.34
C ARG A 539 -23.13 -38.31 25.05
N VAL A 540 -23.10 -39.64 25.09
CA VAL A 540 -23.37 -40.49 23.92
C VAL A 540 -24.82 -40.33 23.43
N ILE A 541 -25.78 -40.22 24.35
CA ILE A 541 -27.19 -39.96 24.01
C ILE A 541 -27.34 -38.62 23.30
N VAL A 542 -26.76 -37.55 23.84
CA VAL A 542 -26.81 -36.22 23.21
C VAL A 542 -26.12 -36.22 21.84
N ALA A 543 -24.96 -36.87 21.72
CA ALA A 543 -24.25 -36.97 20.44
C ALA A 543 -25.07 -37.72 19.37
N ALA A 544 -25.84 -38.73 19.77
CA ALA A 544 -26.78 -39.41 18.88
C ALA A 544 -27.97 -38.53 18.50
N LEU A 545 -28.50 -37.72 19.42
CA LEU A 545 -29.59 -36.77 19.16
C LEU A 545 -29.17 -35.62 18.22
N GLU A 546 -27.92 -35.19 18.31
CA GLU A 546 -27.36 -34.13 17.45
C GLU A 546 -26.75 -34.70 16.15
N GLN A 547 -26.98 -35.98 15.85
CA GLN A 547 -26.51 -36.60 14.63
C GLN A 547 -27.10 -35.92 13.39
N GLY A 548 -26.23 -35.38 12.53
CA GLY A 548 -26.63 -34.68 11.31
C GLY A 548 -27.05 -33.21 11.51
N SER A 549 -26.97 -32.69 12.73
CA SER A 549 -27.16 -31.27 13.03
C SER A 549 -25.90 -30.47 12.68
N GLU A 550 -26.06 -29.37 11.93
CA GLU A 550 -24.98 -28.41 11.65
C GLU A 550 -24.90 -27.28 12.70
N HIS A 551 -25.71 -27.36 13.77
CA HIS A 551 -25.73 -26.33 14.80
C HIS A 551 -24.40 -26.29 15.57
N PRO A 552 -23.87 -25.12 15.98
CA PRO A 552 -22.62 -25.02 16.75
C PRO A 552 -22.59 -25.87 18.04
N ILE A 553 -23.75 -26.11 18.64
CA ILE A 553 -23.91 -26.99 19.81
C ILE A 553 -23.58 -28.44 19.46
N ALA A 554 -24.06 -28.95 18.32
CA ALA A 554 -23.83 -30.32 17.85
C ALA A 554 -22.34 -30.66 17.72
N HIS A 555 -21.55 -29.67 17.28
CA HIS A 555 -20.11 -29.82 17.14
C HIS A 555 -19.40 -30.13 18.46
N ALA A 556 -19.90 -29.63 19.59
CA ALA A 556 -19.34 -29.93 20.91
C ALA A 556 -19.49 -31.41 21.30
N PHE A 557 -20.43 -32.13 20.67
CA PHE A 557 -20.76 -33.52 20.99
C PHE A 557 -20.25 -34.55 19.96
N LYS A 558 -19.75 -34.11 18.80
CA LYS A 558 -19.16 -35.00 17.77
C LYS A 558 -18.14 -36.02 18.28
N PRO A 559 -17.23 -35.69 19.23
CA PRO A 559 -16.28 -36.67 19.75
C PRO A 559 -16.90 -37.87 20.48
N TYR A 560 -18.18 -37.77 20.88
CA TYR A 560 -18.88 -38.79 21.67
C TYR A 560 -19.91 -39.59 20.84
N GLN A 561 -19.83 -39.51 19.51
CA GLN A 561 -20.80 -40.13 18.62
C GLN A 561 -20.56 -41.65 18.47
N GLU A 562 -21.22 -42.43 19.32
CA GLU A 562 -21.13 -43.91 19.33
C GLU A 562 -22.46 -44.60 18.98
N LYS A 563 -23.58 -43.89 19.17
CA LYS A 563 -24.94 -44.38 18.88
C LYS A 563 -25.61 -43.51 17.82
N SER A 564 -26.68 -44.05 17.24
CA SER A 564 -27.59 -43.31 16.36
C SER A 564 -28.98 -43.23 16.96
N ALA A 565 -29.65 -42.10 16.70
CA ALA A 565 -31.03 -41.87 17.09
C ALA A 565 -31.94 -41.92 15.87
N ASP A 566 -33.13 -42.49 16.05
CA ASP A 566 -34.21 -42.53 15.07
C ASP A 566 -35.25 -41.45 15.37
N ASN A 567 -36.02 -41.05 14.36
CA ASN A 567 -37.09 -40.03 14.49
C ASN A 567 -36.60 -38.66 15.01
N LEU A 568 -35.43 -38.23 14.57
CA LEU A 568 -34.86 -36.93 14.93
C LEU A 568 -35.74 -35.76 14.47
N GLN A 569 -36.09 -34.89 15.42
CA GLN A 569 -36.82 -33.65 15.19
C GLN A 569 -36.04 -32.48 15.80
N ASN A 570 -35.79 -31.45 14.99
CA ASN A 570 -35.12 -30.24 15.44
C ASN A 570 -36.15 -29.13 15.65
N HIS A 571 -36.24 -28.62 16.88
CA HIS A 571 -37.12 -27.54 17.27
C HIS A 571 -36.32 -26.24 17.32
N VAL A 572 -36.57 -25.37 16.32
CA VAL A 572 -35.82 -24.13 16.11
C VAL A 572 -35.77 -23.28 17.39
N ALA A 573 -34.55 -22.88 17.78
CA ALA A 573 -34.26 -22.07 18.96
C ALA A 573 -34.66 -22.69 20.33
N GLN A 574 -34.97 -24.00 20.36
CA GLN A 574 -35.37 -24.73 21.57
C GLN A 574 -34.48 -25.94 21.85
N GLY A 575 -34.36 -26.89 20.92
CA GLY A 575 -33.62 -28.14 21.13
C GLY A 575 -33.92 -29.22 20.10
N VAL A 576 -33.48 -30.45 20.39
CA VAL A 576 -33.67 -31.64 19.57
C VAL A 576 -34.41 -32.74 20.34
N GLU A 577 -35.24 -33.50 19.64
CA GLU A 577 -35.97 -34.67 20.14
C GLU A 577 -35.66 -35.87 19.24
N GLY A 578 -35.56 -37.07 19.82
CA GLY A 578 -35.32 -38.29 19.06
C GLY A 578 -35.44 -39.53 19.93
N SER A 579 -35.40 -40.70 19.30
CA SER A 579 -35.55 -41.99 19.97
C SER A 579 -34.29 -42.85 19.83
N ILE A 580 -33.84 -43.47 20.92
CA ILE A 580 -32.70 -44.39 20.93
C ILE A 580 -33.17 -45.68 21.61
N ALA A 581 -33.08 -46.80 20.89
CA ALA A 581 -33.52 -48.12 21.37
C ALA A 581 -34.97 -48.11 21.94
N GLY A 582 -35.87 -47.35 21.32
CA GLY A 582 -37.28 -47.25 21.71
C GLY A 582 -37.59 -46.28 22.85
N THR A 583 -36.59 -45.61 23.45
CA THR A 583 -36.80 -44.55 24.46
C THR A 583 -36.69 -43.18 23.81
N VAL A 584 -37.64 -42.28 24.07
CA VAL A 584 -37.63 -40.90 23.57
C VAL A 584 -36.83 -40.00 24.51
N TYR A 585 -35.94 -39.21 23.93
CA TYR A 585 -35.11 -38.24 24.63
C TYR A 585 -35.29 -36.84 24.05
N ARG A 586 -35.18 -35.83 24.91
CA ARG A 586 -35.14 -34.41 24.53
C ARG A 586 -33.92 -33.72 25.09
N PHE A 587 -33.25 -32.94 24.26
CA PHE A 587 -32.06 -32.17 24.63
C PHE A 587 -32.21 -30.71 24.16
N GLY A 588 -32.01 -29.75 25.06
CA GLY A 588 -32.09 -28.34 24.70
C GLY A 588 -32.24 -27.40 25.89
N LYS A 589 -32.93 -26.28 25.69
CA LYS A 589 -33.32 -25.37 26.79
C LYS A 589 -34.15 -26.13 27.82
N ALA A 590 -34.00 -25.76 29.09
CA ALA A 590 -34.66 -26.41 30.23
C ALA A 590 -36.18 -26.56 30.02
N ASP A 591 -36.83 -25.48 29.59
CA ASP A 591 -38.29 -25.44 29.38
C ASP A 591 -38.75 -26.40 28.27
N PHE A 592 -37.93 -26.56 27.22
CA PHE A 592 -38.21 -27.49 26.13
C PHE A 592 -37.96 -28.93 26.52
N ALA A 593 -36.80 -29.20 27.12
CA ALA A 593 -36.42 -30.56 27.50
C ALA A 593 -37.37 -31.13 28.58
N ALA A 594 -37.83 -30.29 29.50
CA ALA A 594 -38.72 -30.67 30.59
C ALA A 594 -40.22 -30.43 30.31
N ASP A 595 -40.63 -30.10 29.09
CA ASP A 595 -42.02 -29.75 28.75
C ASP A 595 -43.07 -30.82 29.17
N LYS A 596 -42.68 -32.11 29.15
CA LYS A 596 -43.53 -33.23 29.58
C LYS A 596 -43.35 -33.66 31.05
N LEU A 597 -42.50 -32.98 31.81
CA LEU A 597 -42.19 -33.32 33.20
C LEU A 597 -42.95 -32.43 34.18
N ALA A 598 -43.30 -32.99 35.35
CA ALA A 598 -44.03 -32.26 36.39
C ALA A 598 -43.20 -31.15 37.06
N THR A 599 -41.86 -31.26 37.02
CA THR A 599 -40.92 -30.31 37.64
C THR A 599 -39.66 -30.16 36.82
N THR A 600 -39.34 -28.93 36.42
CA THR A 600 -38.06 -28.59 35.78
C THR A 600 -36.99 -28.37 36.85
N PRO A 601 -35.87 -29.12 36.84
CA PRO A 601 -34.80 -28.90 37.78
C PRO A 601 -34.19 -27.51 37.57
N ALA A 602 -33.71 -26.88 38.66
CA ALA A 602 -32.95 -25.66 38.54
C ALA A 602 -31.58 -25.96 37.88
N PRO A 603 -31.10 -25.10 36.97
CA PRO A 603 -29.77 -25.25 36.39
C PRO A 603 -28.70 -25.13 37.49
N PRO A 604 -27.59 -25.88 37.37
CA PRO A 604 -26.51 -25.83 38.35
C PRO A 604 -25.88 -24.44 38.46
N SER A 605 -25.36 -24.13 39.65
CA SER A 605 -24.55 -22.93 39.87
C SER A 605 -23.22 -23.05 39.12
N GLY A 606 -23.07 -22.29 38.03
CA GLY A 606 -21.85 -22.25 37.22
C GLY A 606 -21.99 -21.41 35.95
N HIS A 607 -20.88 -20.86 35.45
CA HIS A 607 -20.86 -19.93 34.31
C HIS A 607 -20.98 -20.63 32.95
N GLY A 608 -21.93 -20.27 32.09
CA GLY A 608 -22.04 -20.84 30.74
C GLY A 608 -23.48 -21.11 30.32
N GLN A 609 -23.67 -21.65 29.11
CA GLN A 609 -24.99 -22.07 28.64
C GLN A 609 -25.26 -23.49 29.14
N TRP A 610 -26.23 -23.63 30.03
CA TRP A 610 -26.68 -24.93 30.53
C TRP A 610 -27.82 -25.46 29.68
N LEU A 611 -27.66 -26.67 29.16
CA LEU A 611 -28.69 -27.41 28.42
C LEU A 611 -29.05 -28.68 29.18
N LEU A 612 -30.33 -29.03 29.13
CA LEU A 612 -30.89 -30.16 29.86
C LEU A 612 -31.16 -31.31 28.89
N LEU A 613 -30.83 -32.53 29.33
CA LEU A 613 -31.30 -33.77 28.73
C LEU A 613 -32.37 -34.39 29.62
N CYS A 614 -33.49 -34.78 29.02
CA CYS A 614 -34.58 -35.51 29.67
C CYS A 614 -34.96 -36.76 28.88
N ASP A 615 -35.45 -37.77 29.58
CA ASP A 615 -36.32 -38.81 29.00
C ASP A 615 -37.80 -38.44 29.23
N GLU A 616 -38.72 -39.35 28.92
CA GLU A 616 -40.16 -39.15 29.10
C GLU A 616 -40.60 -39.02 30.57
N SER A 617 -39.78 -39.47 31.51
CA SER A 617 -40.14 -39.64 32.93
C SER A 617 -39.36 -38.74 33.89
N GLN A 618 -38.13 -38.36 33.56
CA GLN A 618 -37.24 -37.61 34.45
C GLN A 618 -36.14 -36.83 33.72
N PRO A 619 -35.57 -35.79 34.37
CA PRO A 619 -34.37 -35.12 33.87
C PRO A 619 -33.12 -35.97 34.14
N LEU A 620 -32.25 -36.11 33.14
CA LEU A 620 -31.11 -37.03 33.17
C LEU A 620 -29.79 -36.34 33.50
N ALA A 621 -29.46 -35.25 32.80
CA ALA A 621 -28.19 -34.55 33.00
C ALA A 621 -28.23 -33.11 32.48
N TRP A 622 -27.42 -32.27 33.11
CA TRP A 622 -27.09 -30.93 32.67
C TRP A 622 -25.77 -30.91 31.92
N PHE A 623 -25.71 -30.14 30.82
CA PHE A 623 -24.53 -29.97 29.99
C PHE A 623 -24.16 -28.49 29.95
N GLN A 624 -22.94 -28.18 30.40
CA GLN A 624 -22.40 -26.83 30.36
C GLN A 624 -21.60 -26.64 29.09
N LEU A 625 -22.11 -25.79 28.21
CA LEU A 625 -21.38 -25.34 27.03
C LEU A 625 -20.76 -23.98 27.31
N THR A 626 -19.48 -23.87 26.97
CA THR A 626 -18.73 -22.61 27.04
C THR A 626 -18.01 -22.38 25.74
N ASP A 627 -17.79 -21.11 25.41
CA ASP A 627 -16.92 -20.76 24.30
C ASP A 627 -15.45 -20.96 24.72
N ALA A 628 -14.70 -21.76 23.95
CA ALA A 628 -13.32 -22.09 24.27
C ALA A 628 -12.44 -20.83 24.19
N LEU A 629 -11.67 -20.59 25.26
CA LEU A 629 -10.71 -19.50 25.31
C LEU A 629 -9.50 -19.85 24.43
N ARG A 630 -8.97 -18.89 23.68
CA ARG A 630 -7.80 -19.13 22.83
C ARG A 630 -6.59 -19.54 23.68
N PRO A 631 -5.81 -20.57 23.28
CA PRO A 631 -4.66 -21.04 24.06
C PRO A 631 -3.67 -19.92 24.40
N GLU A 632 -3.47 -18.97 23.49
CA GLU A 632 -2.52 -17.87 23.64
C GLU A 632 -3.08 -16.63 24.37
N ALA A 633 -4.39 -16.54 24.60
CA ALA A 633 -5.00 -15.30 25.11
C ALA A 633 -4.52 -14.94 26.51
N HIS A 634 -4.31 -15.93 27.39
CA HIS A 634 -3.75 -15.70 28.73
C HIS A 634 -2.36 -15.07 28.66
N ASP A 635 -1.47 -15.61 27.83
CA ASP A 635 -0.12 -15.10 27.66
C ASP A 635 -0.11 -13.70 27.06
N VAL A 636 -1.00 -13.43 26.10
CA VAL A 636 -1.12 -12.12 25.46
C VAL A 636 -1.59 -11.05 26.43
N VAL A 637 -2.67 -11.30 27.18
CA VAL A 637 -3.21 -10.36 28.17
C VAL A 637 -2.20 -10.11 29.28
N SER A 638 -1.56 -11.17 29.79
CA SER A 638 -0.53 -11.06 30.83
C SER A 638 0.64 -10.18 30.37
N GLN A 639 1.15 -10.37 29.15
CA GLN A 639 2.22 -9.53 28.60
C GLN A 639 1.80 -8.07 28.37
N LEU A 640 0.53 -7.80 28.02
CA LEU A 640 0.03 -6.44 27.92
C LEU A 640 0.04 -5.75 29.29
N LEU A 641 -0.50 -6.43 30.31
CA LEU A 641 -0.54 -5.90 31.68
C LEU A 641 0.89 -5.68 32.25
N GLN A 642 1.81 -6.62 32.02
CA GLN A 642 3.23 -6.47 32.42
C GLN A 642 3.93 -5.29 31.75
N ARG A 643 3.50 -4.90 30.54
CA ARG A 643 4.00 -3.72 29.82
C ARG A 643 3.33 -2.42 30.28
N GLY A 644 2.46 -2.47 31.28
CA GLY A 644 1.72 -1.31 31.80
C GLY A 644 0.61 -0.84 30.86
N ILE A 645 0.11 -1.70 29.96
CA ILE A 645 -0.99 -1.39 29.05
C ILE A 645 -2.29 -1.78 29.74
N HIS A 646 -3.26 -0.85 29.78
CA HIS A 646 -4.59 -1.13 30.31
C HIS A 646 -5.35 -2.07 29.38
N VAL A 647 -6.03 -3.07 29.95
CA VAL A 647 -6.83 -4.03 29.17
C VAL A 647 -8.29 -3.92 29.60
N SER A 648 -9.21 -3.88 28.63
CA SER A 648 -10.64 -3.96 28.90
C SER A 648 -11.34 -4.97 28.02
N LEU A 649 -12.39 -5.60 28.57
CA LEU A 649 -13.22 -6.56 27.86
C LEU A 649 -14.62 -5.96 27.64
N LEU A 650 -15.06 -5.87 26.39
CA LEU A 650 -16.42 -5.47 26.04
C LEU A 650 -17.12 -6.64 25.35
N SER A 651 -18.35 -6.97 25.76
CA SER A 651 -19.11 -8.03 25.11
C SER A 651 -20.61 -7.81 25.22
N GLY A 652 -21.33 -8.18 24.16
CA GLY A 652 -22.80 -8.22 24.17
C GLY A 652 -23.37 -9.41 24.96
N ASP A 653 -22.52 -10.34 25.38
CA ASP A 653 -22.93 -11.52 26.14
C ASP A 653 -23.39 -11.17 27.56
N GLN A 654 -24.12 -12.10 28.17
CA GLN A 654 -24.59 -11.97 29.55
C GLN A 654 -23.43 -11.79 30.56
N PRO A 655 -23.66 -11.12 31.71
CA PRO A 655 -22.62 -10.84 32.70
C PRO A 655 -21.80 -12.04 33.17
N ALA A 656 -22.45 -13.19 33.38
CA ALA A 656 -21.78 -14.37 33.94
C ALA A 656 -20.68 -14.95 33.01
N PRO A 657 -20.92 -15.22 31.72
CA PRO A 657 -19.86 -15.61 30.77
C PRO A 657 -18.72 -14.61 30.64
N VAL A 658 -19.02 -13.31 30.64
CA VAL A 658 -17.99 -12.25 30.51
C VAL A 658 -17.11 -12.18 31.75
N ALA A 659 -17.71 -12.24 32.94
CA ALA A 659 -16.99 -12.23 34.21
C ALA A 659 -16.04 -13.44 34.34
N ALA A 660 -16.44 -14.62 33.86
CA ALA A 660 -15.60 -15.81 33.88
C ALA A 660 -14.34 -15.66 33.02
N VAL A 661 -14.50 -15.16 31.78
CA VAL A 661 -13.36 -14.89 30.88
C VAL A 661 -12.45 -13.80 31.46
N ALA A 662 -13.04 -12.72 32.00
CA ALA A 662 -12.29 -11.66 32.64
C ALA A 662 -11.47 -12.16 33.84
N ALA A 663 -12.06 -13.01 34.69
CA ALA A 663 -11.37 -13.61 35.83
C ALA A 663 -10.22 -14.53 35.40
N GLN A 664 -10.44 -15.40 34.40
CA GLN A 664 -9.40 -16.30 33.88
C GLN A 664 -8.21 -15.54 33.28
N LEU A 665 -8.46 -14.38 32.69
CA LEU A 665 -7.44 -13.53 32.04
C LEU A 665 -6.90 -12.42 32.94
N ASN A 666 -7.34 -12.33 34.21
CA ASN A 666 -7.02 -11.24 35.14
C ASN A 666 -7.34 -9.83 34.60
N ILE A 667 -8.44 -9.70 33.85
CA ILE A 667 -8.93 -8.41 33.34
C ILE A 667 -9.84 -7.78 34.39
N SER A 668 -9.42 -6.67 35.00
CA SER A 668 -10.18 -5.97 36.02
C SER A 668 -11.35 -5.14 35.47
N ASN A 669 -11.21 -4.60 34.25
CA ASN A 669 -12.18 -3.71 33.65
C ASN A 669 -12.96 -4.43 32.53
N TRP A 670 -14.18 -4.86 32.81
CA TRP A 670 -15.02 -5.59 31.85
C TRP A 670 -16.46 -5.10 31.87
N PHE A 671 -17.13 -5.18 30.72
CA PHE A 671 -18.53 -4.81 30.55
C PHE A 671 -19.26 -5.87 29.73
N ALA A 672 -20.45 -6.22 30.18
CA ALA A 672 -21.30 -7.25 29.60
C ALA A 672 -22.65 -6.67 29.19
N GLY A 673 -23.36 -7.34 28.29
CA GLY A 673 -24.65 -6.89 27.75
C GLY A 673 -24.58 -5.56 27.02
N VAL A 674 -23.39 -5.15 26.53
CA VAL A 674 -23.21 -3.87 25.85
C VAL A 674 -23.57 -3.97 24.37
N SER A 675 -24.44 -3.07 23.91
CA SER A 675 -24.76 -2.92 22.48
C SER A 675 -23.56 -2.33 21.70
N PRO A 676 -23.53 -2.46 20.36
CA PRO A 676 -22.49 -1.84 19.54
C PRO A 676 -22.33 -0.32 19.76
N GLU A 677 -23.43 0.41 19.95
CA GLU A 677 -23.43 1.85 20.24
C GLU A 677 -22.78 2.13 21.60
N GLN A 678 -23.12 1.34 22.62
CA GLN A 678 -22.54 1.47 23.96
C GLN A 678 -21.06 1.08 23.98
N LYS A 679 -20.62 0.11 23.16
CA LYS A 679 -19.20 -0.19 22.97
C LYS A 679 -18.46 1.04 22.43
N LEU A 680 -19.04 1.70 21.44
CA LEU A 680 -18.48 2.93 20.85
C LEU A 680 -18.44 4.09 21.85
N GLU A 681 -19.49 4.33 22.63
CA GLU A 681 -19.52 5.35 23.68
C GLU A 681 -18.40 5.13 24.72
N LYS A 682 -18.15 3.88 25.11
CA LYS A 682 -17.05 3.55 26.03
C LYS A 682 -15.68 3.82 25.42
N ILE A 683 -15.48 3.43 24.16
CA ILE A 683 -14.21 3.66 23.45
C ILE A 683 -13.96 5.16 23.27
N THR A 684 -14.98 5.92 22.90
CA THR A 684 -14.89 7.39 22.76
C THR A 684 -14.66 8.09 24.10
N ALA A 685 -15.24 7.60 25.19
CA ALA A 685 -14.95 8.10 26.54
C ALA A 685 -13.48 7.87 26.94
N LEU A 686 -12.92 6.69 26.65
CA LEU A 686 -11.50 6.41 26.88
C LEU A 686 -10.60 7.32 26.04
N GLN A 687 -10.94 7.52 24.75
CA GLN A 687 -10.22 8.44 23.88
C GLN A 687 -10.29 9.90 24.37
N ALA A 688 -11.46 10.33 24.88
CA ALA A 688 -11.64 11.66 25.45
C ALA A 688 -10.82 11.87 26.73
N ALA A 689 -10.54 10.79 27.48
CA ALA A 689 -9.62 10.80 28.62
C ALA A 689 -8.14 10.87 28.22
N GLY A 690 -7.83 10.85 26.91
CA GLY A 690 -6.47 10.92 26.37
C GLY A 690 -5.81 9.56 26.13
N GLU A 691 -6.51 8.45 26.39
CA GLU A 691 -6.00 7.10 26.15
C GLU A 691 -5.82 6.83 24.65
N GLN A 692 -4.73 6.16 24.30
CA GLN A 692 -4.49 5.65 22.95
C GLN A 692 -5.07 4.24 22.85
N VAL A 693 -6.33 4.17 22.41
CA VAL A 693 -7.14 2.96 22.43
C VAL A 693 -6.97 2.12 21.16
N LEU A 694 -6.69 0.83 21.34
CA LEU A 694 -6.77 -0.19 20.31
C LEU A 694 -7.98 -1.08 20.53
N MET A 695 -8.88 -1.15 19.56
CA MET A 695 -9.99 -2.12 19.55
C MET A 695 -9.59 -3.38 18.78
N VAL A 696 -9.78 -4.55 19.39
CA VAL A 696 -9.57 -5.86 18.74
C VAL A 696 -10.90 -6.61 18.73
N GLY A 697 -11.36 -7.01 17.56
CA GLY A 697 -12.68 -7.65 17.39
C GLY A 697 -12.77 -8.60 16.20
N ASP A 698 -13.80 -9.43 16.19
CA ASP A 698 -14.11 -10.34 15.09
C ASP A 698 -14.83 -9.63 13.93
N GLY A 699 -15.38 -8.44 14.18
CA GLY A 699 -16.04 -7.61 13.18
C GLY A 699 -17.38 -8.14 12.68
N ILE A 700 -17.94 -9.22 13.21
CA ILE A 700 -19.30 -9.63 12.80
C ILE A 700 -20.33 -8.67 13.40
N ASN A 701 -20.21 -8.41 14.70
CA ASN A 701 -21.10 -7.50 15.44
C ASN A 701 -20.49 -6.11 15.66
N ASP A 702 -19.20 -5.96 15.41
CA ASP A 702 -18.41 -4.79 15.82
C ASP A 702 -17.93 -3.92 14.65
N VAL A 703 -18.50 -4.05 13.45
CA VAL A 703 -18.07 -3.28 12.26
C VAL A 703 -18.02 -1.78 12.53
N LEU A 704 -19.10 -1.22 13.11
CA LEU A 704 -19.19 0.21 13.42
C LEU A 704 -18.15 0.65 14.46
N VAL A 705 -17.90 -0.22 15.46
CA VAL A 705 -16.94 0.04 16.52
C VAL A 705 -15.51 0.02 15.98
N LEU A 706 -15.18 -0.96 15.12
CA LEU A 706 -13.89 -1.07 14.45
C LEU A 706 -13.63 0.09 13.48
N ALA A 707 -14.65 0.60 12.80
CA ALA A 707 -14.53 1.74 11.88
C ALA A 707 -14.28 3.08 12.60
N GLN A 708 -14.75 3.24 13.84
CA GLN A 708 -14.66 4.50 14.59
C GLN A 708 -13.60 4.52 15.69
N ALA A 709 -13.07 3.36 16.09
CA ALA A 709 -11.94 3.30 17.00
C ALA A 709 -10.72 4.03 16.41
N GLN A 710 -9.94 4.69 17.27
CA GLN A 710 -8.68 5.36 16.92
C GLN A 710 -7.71 4.44 16.15
N THR A 711 -7.67 3.18 16.57
CA THR A 711 -7.00 2.09 15.86
C THR A 711 -7.76 0.80 16.09
N SER A 712 -7.98 0.04 15.03
CA SER A 712 -8.68 -1.24 15.09
C SER A 712 -7.93 -2.40 14.44
N VAL A 713 -8.10 -3.59 15.03
CA VAL A 713 -7.58 -4.87 14.52
C VAL A 713 -8.75 -5.84 14.39
N ALA A 714 -8.99 -6.32 13.16
CA ALA A 714 -9.96 -7.37 12.90
C ALA A 714 -9.32 -8.76 12.85
N MET A 715 -10.05 -9.78 13.30
CA MET A 715 -9.66 -11.19 13.18
C MET A 715 -9.91 -11.74 11.75
N ASN A 716 -9.20 -12.79 11.31
CA ASN A 716 -9.32 -13.35 9.94
C ASN A 716 -10.76 -13.81 9.58
N GLN A 717 -11.52 -14.28 10.58
CA GLN A 717 -12.89 -14.77 10.38
C GLN A 717 -13.92 -13.66 10.20
N ALA A 718 -13.49 -12.39 10.20
CA ALA A 718 -14.37 -11.26 10.05
C ALA A 718 -15.14 -11.25 8.72
N THR A 719 -16.34 -10.67 8.75
CA THR A 719 -17.13 -10.42 7.53
C THR A 719 -16.36 -9.53 6.56
N ASP A 720 -16.68 -9.58 5.26
CA ASP A 720 -16.03 -8.74 4.25
C ASP A 720 -16.24 -7.22 4.54
N LEU A 721 -17.36 -6.87 5.20
CA LEU A 721 -17.66 -5.51 5.67
C LEU A 721 -16.74 -5.05 6.82
N ALA A 722 -16.39 -5.96 7.73
CA ALA A 722 -15.44 -5.68 8.80
C ALA A 722 -14.01 -5.51 8.29
N LYS A 723 -13.59 -6.36 7.36
CA LYS A 723 -12.24 -6.30 6.75
C LYS A 723 -11.99 -4.98 6.04
N THR A 724 -13.02 -4.41 5.42
CA THR A 724 -12.95 -3.12 4.72
C THR A 724 -12.98 -1.90 5.65
N SER A 725 -13.50 -2.09 6.87
CA SER A 725 -13.69 -1.05 7.89
C SER A 725 -12.56 -0.97 8.92
N ALA A 726 -11.87 -2.08 9.20
CA ALA A 726 -10.78 -2.13 10.17
C ALA A 726 -9.46 -1.54 9.65
N ASP A 727 -8.68 -0.96 10.56
CA ASP A 727 -7.37 -0.34 10.24
C ASP A 727 -6.25 -1.37 10.03
N SER A 728 -6.42 -2.56 10.58
CA SER A 728 -5.50 -3.68 10.42
C SER A 728 -6.20 -5.01 10.65
N MET A 729 -5.57 -6.09 10.21
CA MET A 729 -6.14 -7.43 10.21
C MET A 729 -5.10 -8.47 10.59
N LEU A 730 -5.53 -9.44 11.39
CA LEU A 730 -4.80 -10.67 11.64
C LEU A 730 -5.19 -11.69 10.57
N LEU A 731 -4.25 -12.05 9.70
CA LEU A 731 -4.44 -13.08 8.67
C LEU A 731 -4.46 -14.48 9.28
N ARG A 732 -3.73 -14.67 10.38
CA ARG A 732 -3.74 -15.90 11.19
C ARG A 732 -4.56 -15.69 12.45
N ALA A 733 -5.25 -16.74 12.90
CA ALA A 733 -6.03 -16.70 14.14
C ALA A 733 -5.13 -16.83 15.39
N ASP A 734 -4.09 -16.01 15.49
CA ASP A 734 -3.09 -16.01 16.56
C ASP A 734 -2.91 -14.60 17.14
N LEU A 735 -3.35 -14.40 18.39
CA LEU A 735 -3.26 -13.10 19.06
C LEU A 735 -1.82 -12.67 19.40
N ARG A 736 -0.85 -13.58 19.41
CA ARG A 736 0.57 -13.23 19.69
C ARG A 736 1.15 -12.29 18.63
N LEU A 737 0.60 -12.32 17.42
CA LEU A 737 0.96 -11.40 16.34
C LEU A 737 0.67 -9.94 16.70
N LEU A 738 -0.32 -9.67 17.55
CA LEU A 738 -0.58 -8.32 18.03
C LEU A 738 0.60 -7.77 18.84
N LEU A 739 1.13 -8.57 19.76
CA LEU A 739 2.29 -8.18 20.58
C LEU A 739 3.53 -7.93 19.71
N GLN A 740 3.75 -8.77 18.70
CA GLN A 740 4.83 -8.61 17.73
C GLN A 740 4.65 -7.35 16.89
N ALA A 741 3.41 -7.04 16.48
CA ALA A 741 3.08 -5.84 15.73
C ALA A 741 3.40 -4.57 16.53
N MET A 742 3.02 -4.53 17.80
CA MET A 742 3.35 -3.43 18.71
C MET A 742 4.87 -3.27 18.90
N GLU A 743 5.62 -4.37 18.96
CA GLU A 743 7.08 -4.32 19.09
C GLU A 743 7.75 -3.77 17.83
N VAL A 744 7.37 -4.26 16.65
CA VAL A 744 7.87 -3.75 15.36
C VAL A 744 7.49 -2.29 15.18
N ALA A 745 6.28 -1.88 15.58
CA ALA A 745 5.84 -0.48 15.56
C ALA A 745 6.75 0.42 16.41
N ARG A 746 7.06 0.02 17.65
CA ARG A 746 8.00 0.77 18.53
C ARG A 746 9.42 0.82 17.96
N GLN A 747 9.92 -0.29 17.43
CA GLN A 747 11.23 -0.33 16.77
C GLN A 747 11.27 0.59 15.55
N THR A 748 10.21 0.62 14.75
CA THR A 748 10.05 1.48 13.58
C THR A 748 10.09 2.95 14.00
N ARG A 749 9.32 3.33 15.02
CA ARG A 749 9.35 4.69 15.60
C ARG A 749 10.76 5.07 16.05
N ARG A 750 11.46 4.18 16.75
CA ARG A 750 12.84 4.43 17.21
C ARG A 750 13.80 4.67 16.04
N ILE A 751 13.72 3.85 14.98
CA ILE A 751 14.57 3.99 13.79
C ILE A 751 14.27 5.29 13.04
N ILE A 752 13.00 5.67 12.91
CA ILE A 752 12.61 6.96 12.31
C ILE A 752 13.26 8.12 13.08
N TRP A 753 13.11 8.14 14.41
CA TRP A 753 13.71 9.20 15.24
C TRP A 753 15.24 9.20 15.22
N GLN A 754 15.89 8.02 15.16
CA GLN A 754 17.34 7.93 14.97
C GLN A 754 17.78 8.54 13.65
N ASN A 755 17.05 8.22 12.56
CA ASN A 755 17.38 8.72 11.23
C ASN A 755 17.15 10.23 11.11
N ILE A 756 16.05 10.75 11.67
CA ILE A 756 15.77 12.19 11.74
C ILE A 756 16.85 12.89 12.57
N GLY A 757 17.18 12.36 13.76
CA GLY A 757 18.22 12.91 14.63
C GLY A 757 19.59 12.93 13.97
N TRP A 758 19.97 11.86 13.27
CA TRP A 758 21.19 11.79 12.47
C TRP A 758 21.22 12.83 11.34
N ALA A 759 20.12 12.92 10.57
CA ALA A 759 20.01 13.86 9.46
C ALA A 759 20.15 15.32 9.93
N ILE A 760 19.50 15.69 11.03
CA ILE A 760 19.59 17.03 11.60
C ILE A 760 20.99 17.27 12.18
N GLY A 761 21.52 16.35 12.98
CA GLY A 761 22.82 16.48 13.62
C GLY A 761 23.96 16.62 12.61
N TYR A 762 23.96 15.81 11.55
CA TYR A 762 24.93 15.90 10.47
C TYR A 762 24.90 17.29 9.81
N ASN A 763 23.72 17.76 9.39
CA ASN A 763 23.59 19.05 8.71
C ASN A 763 23.96 20.23 9.61
N LEU A 764 23.60 20.19 10.90
CA LEU A 764 23.89 21.26 11.86
C LEU A 764 25.40 21.40 12.13
N LEU A 765 26.16 20.30 12.05
CA LEU A 765 27.62 20.31 12.18
C LEU A 765 28.32 20.65 10.85
N ALA A 766 27.84 20.09 9.74
CA ALA A 766 28.51 20.18 8.45
C ALA A 766 28.30 21.55 7.76
N LEU A 767 27.11 22.14 7.86
CA LEU A 767 26.79 23.41 7.21
C LEU A 767 27.67 24.58 7.70
N PRO A 768 27.89 24.80 9.02
CA PRO A 768 28.79 25.85 9.48
C PRO A 768 30.24 25.65 9.01
N LEU A 769 30.74 24.42 9.03
CA LEU A 769 32.09 24.09 8.58
C LEU A 769 32.26 24.31 7.06
N ALA A 770 31.22 24.02 6.27
CA ALA A 770 31.23 24.34 4.85
C ALA A 770 31.17 25.86 4.63
N ALA A 771 30.30 26.58 5.35
CA ALA A 771 30.17 28.04 5.25
C ALA A 771 31.44 28.79 5.68
N SER A 772 32.23 28.22 6.59
CA SER A 772 33.54 28.75 7.00
C SER A 772 34.70 28.34 6.09
N GLY A 773 34.44 27.66 4.96
CA GLY A 773 35.48 27.23 4.02
C GLY A 773 36.40 26.13 4.58
N MET A 774 35.94 25.31 5.52
CA MET A 774 36.74 24.18 6.03
C MET A 774 36.47 22.88 5.28
N ILE A 775 35.36 22.82 4.51
CA ILE A 775 34.95 21.63 3.79
C ILE A 775 34.95 21.90 2.28
N PRO A 776 35.82 21.24 1.50
CA PRO A 776 35.79 21.36 0.05
C PRO A 776 34.62 20.59 -0.58
N PRO A 777 34.19 20.93 -1.81
CA PRO A 777 32.98 20.38 -2.43
C PRO A 777 33.00 18.85 -2.58
N TYR A 778 34.18 18.27 -2.83
CA TYR A 778 34.33 16.83 -2.97
C TYR A 778 34.04 16.11 -1.64
N LEU A 779 34.48 16.66 -0.51
CA LEU A 779 34.26 16.08 0.81
C LEU A 779 32.79 16.22 1.23
N ALA A 780 32.15 17.34 0.87
CA ALA A 780 30.71 17.53 1.02
C ALA A 780 29.90 16.44 0.29
N ALA A 781 30.27 16.11 -0.95
CA ALA A 781 29.61 15.06 -1.74
C ALA A 781 29.75 13.66 -1.10
N VAL A 782 30.94 13.31 -0.61
CA VAL A 782 31.17 12.02 0.09
C VAL A 782 30.37 11.95 1.39
N GLY A 783 30.40 13.01 2.21
CA GLY A 783 29.65 13.07 3.46
C GLY A 783 28.15 12.90 3.24
N MET A 784 27.61 13.55 2.22
CA MET A 784 26.21 13.46 1.85
C MET A 784 25.78 12.04 1.43
N ALA A 785 26.54 11.41 0.53
CA ALA A 785 26.27 10.05 0.07
C ALA A 785 26.34 9.05 1.24
N SER A 786 27.33 9.22 2.12
CA SER A 786 27.52 8.39 3.31
C SER A 786 26.36 8.53 4.31
N SER A 787 25.93 9.76 4.58
CA SER A 787 24.81 10.04 5.49
C SER A 787 23.50 9.40 5.01
N SER A 788 23.20 9.50 3.71
CA SER A 788 22.01 8.88 3.10
C SER A 788 22.07 7.35 3.19
N LEU A 789 23.24 6.75 2.95
CA LEU A 789 23.44 5.30 3.05
C LEU A 789 23.24 4.78 4.47
N ILE A 790 23.74 5.50 5.49
CA ILE A 790 23.56 5.14 6.91
C ILE A 790 22.07 5.04 7.26
N VAL A 791 21.27 6.02 6.83
CA VAL A 791 19.82 6.05 7.08
C VAL A 791 19.10 4.87 6.42
N VAL A 792 19.41 4.58 5.15
CA VAL A 792 18.83 3.44 4.42
C VAL A 792 19.22 2.12 5.08
N CYS A 793 20.50 1.94 5.40
CA CYS A 793 21.00 0.74 6.09
C CYS A 793 20.36 0.55 7.47
N ASN A 794 20.14 1.63 8.23
CA ASN A 794 19.48 1.57 9.53
C ASN A 794 18.00 1.17 9.38
N ALA A 795 17.29 1.72 8.38
CA ALA A 795 15.91 1.33 8.08
C ALA A 795 15.78 -0.16 7.68
N MET A 796 16.75 -0.69 6.93
CA MET A 796 16.78 -2.09 6.51
C MET A 796 16.93 -3.10 7.67
N ARG A 797 17.28 -2.66 8.89
CA ARG A 797 17.37 -3.54 10.06
C ARG A 797 16.02 -4.13 10.47
N LEU A 798 14.91 -3.44 10.18
CA LEU A 798 13.54 -3.89 10.48
C LEU A 798 13.18 -5.21 9.79
N GLY A 799 13.72 -5.44 8.59
CA GLY A 799 13.47 -6.67 7.82
C GLY A 799 14.42 -7.84 8.11
N ARG A 800 15.41 -7.66 8.99
CA ARG A 800 16.51 -8.63 9.22
C ARG A 800 16.44 -9.39 10.53
N ASP A 801 15.45 -9.10 11.37
CA ASP A 801 15.45 -9.59 12.74
C ASP A 801 15.11 -11.10 12.81
N LYS A 802 16.16 -11.92 13.04
CA LYS A 802 16.14 -13.39 13.08
C LYS A 802 15.47 -13.97 14.33
N ARG A 803 15.17 -13.17 15.36
CA ARG A 803 14.45 -13.65 16.56
C ARG A 803 12.95 -13.88 16.33
N LEU A 804 12.49 -13.61 15.11
CA LEU A 804 11.08 -13.56 14.73
C LEU A 804 10.73 -14.53 13.58
N THR A 805 11.64 -15.46 13.25
CA THR A 805 11.33 -16.65 12.46
C THR A 805 10.73 -17.70 13.38
N THR A 806 9.54 -18.19 13.04
CA THR A 806 8.96 -19.41 13.63
C THR A 806 10.00 -20.54 13.66
N PRO A 807 10.00 -21.41 14.68
CA PRO A 807 10.83 -22.61 14.64
C PRO A 807 10.46 -23.38 13.38
N ASN A 808 11.44 -23.64 12.51
CA ASN A 808 11.24 -24.51 11.36
C ASN A 808 10.74 -25.87 11.87
N SER A 809 9.55 -26.28 11.42
CA SER A 809 9.14 -27.68 11.45
C SER A 809 10.23 -28.52 10.76
N PRO A 810 10.54 -29.73 11.25
CA PRO A 810 11.57 -30.56 10.64
C PRO A 810 11.17 -30.85 9.19
N SER A 811 12.06 -30.51 8.26
CA SER A 811 11.95 -30.88 6.86
C SER A 811 11.75 -32.40 6.76
N LEU A 812 10.64 -32.82 6.16
CA LEU A 812 10.44 -34.20 5.73
C LEU A 812 11.61 -34.58 4.81
N SER A 813 12.54 -35.35 5.37
CA SER A 813 13.60 -35.99 4.62
C SER A 813 12.97 -36.95 3.63
N THR A 814 12.97 -36.57 2.36
CA THR A 814 12.84 -37.51 1.25
C THR A 814 14.06 -38.43 1.27
N GLN A 815 13.92 -39.62 1.86
CA GLN A 815 14.83 -40.72 1.55
C GLN A 815 14.54 -41.18 0.11
N PRO A 816 15.55 -41.27 -0.77
CA PRO A 816 15.38 -41.96 -2.03
C PRO A 816 15.39 -43.48 -1.80
N ALA A 817 14.56 -44.18 -2.57
CA ALA A 817 14.70 -45.62 -2.80
C ALA A 817 16.01 -45.94 -3.51
#